data_AF-A0A9N8DPY6-F1
#
_entry.id   AF-A0A9N8DPY6-F1
#
_cell.length_a   1.000
_cell.length_b   1.000
_cell.length_c   1.000
_cell.angle_alpha   90.00
_cell.angle_beta   90.00
_cell.angle_gamma   90.00
#
_symmetry.space_group_name_H-M   'P 1'
#
loop_
_entity.id
_entity.type
_entity.pdbx_description
1 polymer ?
#
loop_
_entity_poly.entity_id
_entity_poly.type
_entity_poly.pdbx_seq_one_letter_code
_entity_poly.pdbx_strand_id
1 'polypeptide(L)'
;MRNPDGKMTTTTTTIKHTKLRLTSALLLVGLAMVCFVTVSREERIENGFLPKKTAEEGRRAAVDNWNHTKLDQSSSHEAAKKEMANLRKQVSARDKELEELKASMANLQKKQSIDDATKAQASKPPAESFCQDTAFHRWQKLQQPIRSAAFDALESCWSKDAPQVDKSNNHTQAAFHQLTKRMFSELTSYRLKQSVKLPANPLVMEKVQQVIQNRMDDPQKNPPLRIAVFGGSVTTGFEANVNDVGLPFGSRETIKGCDWTHKLQLLLNKMLPALLPGGGSANDIVQVQNFAISGSDSVIGSTLFEFDLWRGKSAAAQELQGKDFDIFISAYSANDGKAPAEERERVYESMQTFLRLTMDQRPCSDLPLVIQLEDVPLESQPHIETVKESLWFPRHMGETAAWTGGSVMAVSYTDAIRDYVLSHPRDDTTFYQWGALHPGLSFHTGISWVLAYNLLSGLLDGCDAKTMPHHADPEPRVGFVKPLLTEQLKGGDIHHQWNETSRQKKEVCQGGNTDAMTTTCVYKWVAAQQSARSKEEVHKAVSSVATNIEGWEAYGNPVRKPRRTWRALQENATFTIQLDNIESDVNQLVLLYLRSYGPNWVDVKLTVVVEGSAPSAESWEKLNEALLIGSHNSETSVNYSKKINLKKVMEKGSSIRATFSLVAGRVFQVNGIAFCKHV
;
A
#
# COMPACT_ATOMS: atom_id res chain seq x y z
N MET A 1 15.23 -12.62 -37.63
CA MET A 1 15.96 -13.34 -38.69
C MET A 1 15.39 -14.75 -38.77
N ARG A 2 14.98 -15.21 -39.97
CA ARG A 2 14.26 -16.50 -40.18
C ARG A 2 15.25 -17.57 -40.65
N ASN A 3 15.14 -18.78 -40.10
CA ASN A 3 15.82 -19.98 -40.59
C ASN A 3 14.87 -20.76 -41.53
N PRO A 4 15.34 -21.39 -42.63
CA PRO A 4 14.48 -21.80 -43.75
C PRO A 4 13.85 -23.19 -43.67
N ASP A 5 14.14 -24.04 -42.69
CA ASP A 5 13.84 -25.47 -42.83
C ASP A 5 12.65 -25.94 -41.99
N GLY A 6 11.44 -25.52 -42.40
CA GLY A 6 10.15 -25.89 -41.80
C GLY A 6 9.89 -27.40 -41.64
N LYS A 7 10.55 -28.03 -40.66
CA LYS A 7 10.30 -29.40 -40.23
C LYS A 7 9.95 -29.42 -38.74
N MET A 8 8.71 -29.81 -38.44
CA MET A 8 8.28 -30.17 -37.10
C MET A 8 8.97 -31.48 -36.69
N THR A 9 9.85 -31.41 -35.70
CA THR A 9 10.30 -32.58 -34.95
C THR A 9 9.43 -32.75 -33.72
N THR A 10 8.63 -33.82 -33.71
CA THR A 10 7.90 -34.30 -32.54
C THR A 10 8.88 -35.00 -31.59
N THR A 11 9.25 -34.33 -30.50
CA THR A 11 9.99 -34.94 -29.39
C THR A 11 9.01 -35.56 -28.39
N THR A 12 8.90 -36.89 -28.43
CA THR A 12 8.17 -37.70 -27.45
C THR A 12 9.03 -37.86 -26.19
N THR A 13 8.77 -37.04 -25.17
CA THR A 13 9.45 -37.17 -23.87
C THR A 13 8.85 -38.35 -23.10
N THR A 14 9.62 -39.44 -23.02
CA THR A 14 9.28 -40.61 -22.20
C THR A 14 9.68 -40.35 -20.75
N ILE A 15 8.71 -40.13 -19.87
CA ILE A 15 8.95 -39.99 -18.42
C ILE A 15 9.19 -41.38 -17.84
N LYS A 16 10.43 -41.65 -17.42
CA LYS A 16 10.78 -42.82 -16.61
C LYS A 16 10.34 -42.57 -15.16
N HIS A 17 9.42 -43.40 -14.66
CA HIS A 17 9.08 -43.49 -13.25
C HIS A 17 10.27 -44.02 -12.44
N THR A 18 10.87 -43.16 -11.62
CA THR A 18 11.85 -43.56 -10.60
C THR A 18 11.09 -44.00 -9.35
N LYS A 19 11.11 -45.31 -9.06
CA LYS A 19 10.66 -45.92 -7.80
C LYS A 19 11.53 -45.41 -6.64
N LEU A 20 10.94 -44.70 -5.69
CA LEU A 20 11.58 -44.45 -4.39
C LEU A 20 11.41 -45.70 -3.52
N ARG A 21 12.54 -46.31 -3.12
CA ARG A 21 12.60 -47.44 -2.18
C ARG A 21 12.41 -46.93 -0.76
N LEU A 22 11.43 -47.47 -0.05
CA LEU A 22 11.40 -47.51 1.42
C LEU A 22 12.50 -48.46 1.90
N THR A 23 13.37 -47.99 2.79
CA THR A 23 14.18 -48.86 3.65
C THR A 23 13.93 -48.51 5.10
N SER A 24 13.17 -49.38 5.76
CA SER A 24 13.12 -49.50 7.21
C SER A 24 14.31 -50.36 7.67
N ALA A 25 14.96 -49.97 8.76
CA ALA A 25 15.68 -50.90 9.63
C ALA A 25 15.74 -50.34 11.06
N LEU A 26 15.10 -51.10 11.96
CA LEU A 26 15.13 -51.03 13.42
C LEU A 26 16.49 -51.46 13.98
N LEU A 27 16.79 -51.06 15.23
CA LEU A 27 17.29 -51.84 16.39
C LEU A 27 17.79 -50.80 17.45
N LEU A 28 17.67 -50.90 18.79
CA LEU A 28 17.06 -51.82 19.76
C LEU A 28 17.21 -51.20 21.19
N VAL A 29 16.24 -51.46 22.10
CA VAL A 29 16.32 -51.54 23.59
C VAL A 29 16.59 -50.24 24.40
N GLY A 30 15.91 -49.92 25.52
CA GLY A 30 15.01 -50.70 26.37
C GLY A 30 14.33 -49.89 27.49
N LEU A 31 13.37 -50.54 28.16
CA LEU A 31 12.56 -50.08 29.28
C LEU A 31 13.37 -49.88 30.58
N ALA A 32 13.05 -48.85 31.38
CA ALA A 32 12.53 -48.98 32.77
C ALA A 32 12.48 -47.64 33.53
N MET A 33 11.37 -47.46 34.27
CA MET A 33 11.18 -46.69 35.51
C MET A 33 11.64 -45.22 35.62
N VAL A 34 10.67 -44.32 35.84
CA VAL A 34 10.90 -42.99 36.40
C VAL A 34 9.98 -42.76 37.59
N CYS A 35 10.58 -42.68 38.78
CA CYS A 35 10.08 -41.96 39.95
C CYS A 35 11.26 -41.25 40.62
N PHE A 36 11.04 -39.97 40.94
CA PHE A 36 11.79 -39.08 41.83
C PHE A 36 13.22 -38.64 41.46
N VAL A 37 13.35 -37.33 41.22
CA VAL A 37 14.56 -36.54 41.54
C VAL A 37 14.15 -35.45 42.52
N THR A 38 14.69 -35.54 43.74
CA THR A 38 14.86 -34.46 44.70
C THR A 38 16.24 -33.80 44.52
N VAL A 39 16.29 -32.54 44.94
CA VAL A 39 17.36 -31.55 44.78
C VAL A 39 18.66 -31.94 45.49
N SER A 40 19.77 -31.70 44.81
CA SER A 40 21.16 -31.83 45.25
C SER A 40 21.60 -30.71 46.21
N ARG A 41 22.39 -31.05 47.24
CA ARG A 41 23.46 -30.19 47.76
C ARG A 41 24.49 -31.04 48.51
N GLU A 42 25.70 -31.13 47.99
CA GLU A 42 26.89 -31.69 48.65
C GLU A 42 28.02 -30.67 48.52
N GLU A 43 28.62 -30.30 49.64
CA GLU A 43 30.00 -29.82 49.73
C GLU A 43 30.60 -30.49 50.98
N ARG A 44 31.84 -30.96 50.84
CA ARG A 44 32.51 -31.98 51.67
C ARG A 44 33.82 -31.38 52.24
N ILE A 45 34.45 -32.11 53.18
CA ILE A 45 35.89 -32.13 53.59
C ILE A 45 36.18 -31.39 54.92
N GLU A 46 36.88 -31.89 55.97
CA GLU A 46 37.60 -33.14 56.28
C GLU A 46 37.86 -33.30 57.81
N ASN A 47 38.46 -34.43 58.19
CA ASN A 47 38.61 -35.06 59.52
C ASN A 47 39.65 -34.45 60.50
N GLY A 48 39.50 -34.76 61.80
CA GLY A 48 40.56 -34.69 62.83
C GLY A 48 40.14 -35.31 64.18
N PHE A 49 41.02 -36.09 64.82
CA PHE A 49 40.78 -37.15 65.82
C PHE A 49 41.09 -36.73 67.30
N LEU A 50 40.25 -37.14 68.28
CA LEU A 50 40.48 -37.53 69.72
C LEU A 50 41.16 -36.55 70.75
N PRO A 51 41.16 -36.82 72.10
CA PRO A 51 40.31 -37.65 72.98
C PRO A 51 39.88 -36.99 74.34
N LYS A 52 39.13 -37.79 75.11
CA LYS A 52 38.57 -37.63 76.48
C LYS A 52 39.54 -37.22 77.61
N LYS A 53 39.14 -36.22 78.41
CA LYS A 53 39.32 -36.02 79.88
C LYS A 53 38.59 -34.70 80.18
N THR A 54 37.44 -34.63 80.86
CA THR A 54 37.31 -34.67 82.32
C THR A 54 35.84 -34.92 82.68
N ALA A 55 35.52 -36.13 83.12
CA ALA A 55 34.20 -36.51 83.64
C ALA A 55 34.27 -36.61 85.17
N GLU A 56 34.50 -35.50 85.85
CA GLU A 56 34.37 -35.44 87.33
C GLU A 56 34.18 -34.02 87.90
N GLU A 57 34.34 -32.96 87.09
CA GLU A 57 34.09 -31.57 87.53
C GLU A 57 32.66 -31.08 87.19
N GLY A 58 31.99 -31.70 86.21
CA GLY A 58 30.61 -31.32 85.83
C GLY A 58 29.54 -31.72 86.86
N ARG A 59 29.86 -32.62 87.80
CA ARG A 59 28.87 -33.18 88.73
C ARG A 59 28.72 -32.38 90.04
N ARG A 60 29.66 -31.48 90.36
CA ARG A 60 29.55 -30.55 91.51
C ARG A 60 28.91 -29.21 91.15
N ALA A 61 28.94 -28.79 89.88
CA ALA A 61 28.22 -27.59 89.42
C ALA A 61 26.70 -27.80 89.22
N ALA A 62 26.22 -29.05 89.18
CA ALA A 62 24.83 -29.38 88.90
C ALA A 62 23.90 -29.32 90.13
N VAL A 63 24.43 -29.26 91.35
CA VAL A 63 23.62 -29.27 92.59
C VAL A 63 23.40 -27.85 93.14
N ASP A 64 24.34 -26.93 92.94
CA ASP A 64 24.17 -25.51 93.31
C ASP A 64 23.28 -24.73 92.34
N ASN A 65 23.17 -25.20 91.08
CA ASN A 65 22.32 -24.56 90.07
C ASN A 65 20.82 -24.91 90.19
N TRP A 66 20.46 -25.97 90.93
CA TRP A 66 19.06 -26.40 91.10
C TRP A 66 18.31 -25.50 92.12
N ASN A 67 18.98 -25.02 93.16
CA ASN A 67 18.31 -24.19 94.18
C ASN A 67 18.10 -22.72 93.76
N HIS A 68 18.74 -22.25 92.69
CA HIS A 68 18.46 -20.94 92.07
C HIS A 68 17.36 -20.99 90.98
N THR A 69 17.08 -22.15 90.38
CA THR A 69 16.10 -22.25 89.26
C THR A 69 14.64 -22.19 89.70
N LYS A 70 14.34 -22.38 91.00
CA LYS A 70 12.95 -22.39 91.49
C LYS A 70 12.36 -21.00 91.78
N LEU A 71 13.20 -19.96 91.82
CA LEU A 71 12.78 -18.56 91.99
C LEU A 71 12.74 -17.78 90.66
N ASP A 72 13.41 -18.25 89.60
CA ASP A 72 13.34 -17.66 88.25
C ASP A 72 12.24 -18.25 87.34
N GLN A 73 11.65 -19.40 87.71
CA GLN A 73 10.57 -20.03 86.92
C GLN A 73 9.21 -19.32 87.04
N SER A 74 9.00 -18.44 88.02
CA SER A 74 7.74 -17.67 88.12
C SER A 74 7.74 -16.42 87.22
N SER A 75 8.91 -15.80 87.00
CA SER A 75 9.05 -14.66 86.08
C SER A 75 9.01 -15.12 84.61
N SER A 76 9.61 -16.28 84.31
CA SER A 76 9.63 -16.84 82.95
C SER A 76 8.25 -17.34 82.47
N HIS A 77 7.42 -17.85 83.38
CA HIS A 77 6.08 -18.33 83.03
C HIS A 77 5.12 -17.19 82.67
N GLU A 78 5.24 -16.04 83.35
CA GLU A 78 4.40 -14.88 83.05
C GLU A 78 4.87 -14.14 81.78
N ALA A 79 6.18 -14.13 81.52
CA ALA A 79 6.73 -13.69 80.23
C ALA A 79 6.24 -14.57 79.07
N ALA A 80 6.28 -15.89 79.22
CA ALA A 80 5.80 -16.84 78.21
C ALA A 80 4.29 -16.71 77.94
N LYS A 81 3.46 -16.46 78.97
CA LYS A 81 2.03 -16.17 78.78
C LYS A 81 1.80 -14.88 78.00
N LYS A 82 2.57 -13.83 78.30
CA LYS A 82 2.47 -12.55 77.60
C LYS A 82 2.90 -12.68 76.13
N GLU A 83 3.94 -13.46 75.87
CA GLU A 83 4.40 -13.77 74.52
C GLU A 83 3.38 -14.63 73.75
N MET A 84 2.83 -15.67 74.35
CA MET A 84 1.76 -16.48 73.77
C MET A 84 0.49 -15.67 73.47
N ALA A 85 0.12 -14.71 74.34
CA ALA A 85 -0.98 -13.81 74.09
C ALA A 85 -0.70 -12.88 72.90
N ASN A 86 0.54 -12.39 72.77
CA ASN A 86 0.95 -11.57 71.62
C ASN A 86 0.97 -12.38 70.32
N LEU A 87 1.48 -13.62 70.34
CA LEU A 87 1.46 -14.52 69.20
C LEU A 87 0.03 -14.87 68.77
N ARG A 88 -0.88 -15.14 69.72
CA ARG A 88 -2.31 -15.33 69.40
C ARG A 88 -2.93 -14.12 68.74
N LYS A 89 -2.56 -12.91 69.18
CA LYS A 89 -3.01 -11.66 68.56
C LYS A 89 -2.46 -11.50 67.14
N GLN A 90 -1.20 -11.86 66.91
CA GLN A 90 -0.58 -11.84 65.58
C GLN A 90 -1.19 -12.88 64.63
N VAL A 91 -1.43 -14.10 65.11
CA VAL A 91 -2.12 -15.16 64.34
C VAL A 91 -3.53 -14.72 63.98
N SER A 92 -4.29 -14.18 64.94
CA SER A 92 -5.64 -13.65 64.67
C SER A 92 -5.65 -12.49 63.66
N ALA A 93 -4.63 -11.63 63.67
CA ALA A 93 -4.48 -10.57 62.67
C ALA A 93 -4.16 -11.14 61.28
N ARG A 94 -3.26 -12.14 61.20
CA ARG A 94 -2.90 -12.84 59.97
C ARG A 94 -4.06 -13.62 59.36
N ASP A 95 -4.87 -14.27 60.20
CA ASP A 95 -6.08 -14.97 59.75
C ASP A 95 -7.09 -13.98 59.15
N LYS A 96 -7.22 -12.78 59.74
CA LYS A 96 -8.06 -11.72 59.18
C LYS A 96 -7.54 -11.23 57.82
N GLU A 97 -6.23 -10.98 57.70
CA GLU A 97 -5.60 -10.62 56.41
C GLU A 97 -5.82 -11.73 55.35
N LEU A 98 -5.74 -12.99 55.74
CA LEU A 98 -5.95 -14.13 54.84
C LEU A 98 -7.40 -14.20 54.33
N GLU A 99 -8.39 -13.95 55.19
CA GLU A 99 -9.80 -13.90 54.78
C GLU A 99 -10.11 -12.70 53.88
N GLU A 100 -9.50 -11.54 54.12
CA GLU A 100 -9.60 -10.37 53.24
C GLU A 100 -8.99 -10.67 51.85
N LEU A 101 -7.86 -11.39 51.80
CA LEU A 101 -7.22 -11.80 50.55
C LEU A 101 -8.10 -12.80 49.77
N LYS A 102 -8.69 -13.78 50.45
CA LYS A 102 -9.63 -14.74 49.83
C LYS A 102 -10.85 -14.03 49.26
N ALA A 103 -11.42 -13.06 49.98
CA ALA A 103 -12.54 -12.26 49.50
C ALA A 103 -12.15 -11.43 48.24
N SER A 104 -10.95 -10.86 48.22
CA SER A 104 -10.43 -10.14 47.05
C SER A 104 -10.25 -11.05 45.83
N MET A 105 -9.68 -12.25 46.02
CA MET A 105 -9.54 -13.24 44.94
C MET A 105 -10.88 -13.72 44.39
N ALA A 106 -11.87 -13.96 45.26
CA ALA A 106 -13.22 -14.33 44.84
C ALA A 106 -13.90 -13.22 44.01
N ASN A 107 -13.68 -11.94 44.37
CA ASN A 107 -14.18 -10.81 43.60
C ASN A 107 -13.50 -10.68 42.22
N LEU A 108 -12.20 -10.94 42.14
CA LEU A 108 -11.47 -10.96 40.86
C LEU A 108 -11.93 -12.09 39.95
N GLN A 109 -12.11 -13.30 40.49
CA GLN A 109 -12.65 -14.44 39.74
C GLN A 109 -14.09 -14.18 39.27
N LYS A 110 -14.92 -13.56 40.11
CA LYS A 110 -16.27 -13.15 39.72
C LYS A 110 -16.24 -12.12 38.60
N LYS A 111 -15.37 -11.11 38.69
CA LYS A 111 -15.19 -10.11 37.63
C LYS A 111 -14.73 -10.74 36.32
N GLN A 112 -13.77 -11.65 36.38
CA GLN A 112 -13.29 -12.40 35.22
C GLN A 112 -14.41 -13.26 34.60
N SER A 113 -15.23 -13.94 35.41
CA SER A 113 -16.37 -14.72 34.91
C SER A 113 -17.45 -13.85 34.25
N ILE A 114 -17.67 -12.63 34.74
CA ILE A 114 -18.61 -11.67 34.14
C ILE A 114 -18.03 -11.14 32.83
N ASP A 115 -16.74 -10.82 32.80
CA ASP A 115 -16.06 -10.38 31.58
C ASP A 115 -16.05 -11.49 30.50
N ASP A 116 -15.85 -12.75 30.89
CA ASP A 116 -15.88 -13.91 30.02
C ASP A 116 -17.30 -14.24 29.54
N ALA A 117 -18.31 -14.13 30.40
CA ALA A 117 -19.72 -14.30 30.03
C ALA A 117 -20.21 -13.17 29.10
N THR A 118 -19.80 -11.92 29.36
CA THR A 118 -20.12 -10.77 28.50
C THR A 118 -19.45 -10.90 27.14
N LYS A 119 -18.21 -11.41 27.08
CA LYS A 119 -17.54 -11.76 25.82
C LYS A 119 -18.23 -12.91 25.10
N ALA A 120 -18.68 -13.95 25.81
CA ALA A 120 -19.38 -15.10 25.22
C ALA A 120 -20.76 -14.73 24.66
N GLN A 121 -21.48 -13.79 25.27
CA GLN A 121 -22.79 -13.35 24.77
C GLN A 121 -22.69 -12.37 23.58
N ALA A 122 -21.53 -11.74 23.39
CA ALA A 122 -21.17 -11.00 22.18
C ALA A 122 -20.57 -11.88 21.06
N SER A 123 -20.45 -13.20 21.26
CA SER A 123 -19.54 -14.07 20.48
C SER A 123 -20.13 -14.90 19.34
N LYS A 124 -21.28 -14.54 18.75
CA LYS A 124 -21.45 -14.93 17.34
C LYS A 124 -20.73 -13.88 16.50
N PRO A 125 -19.49 -14.12 16.05
CA PRO A 125 -18.76 -13.12 15.29
C PRO A 125 -19.61 -12.75 14.07
N PRO A 126 -20.01 -11.47 13.91
CA PRO A 126 -20.80 -11.02 12.77
C PRO A 126 -20.20 -11.46 11.43
N ALA A 127 -18.87 -11.59 11.38
CA ALA A 127 -18.09 -12.07 10.25
C ALA A 127 -18.47 -13.48 9.75
N GLU A 128 -18.89 -14.41 10.61
CA GLU A 128 -19.24 -15.77 10.14
C GLU A 128 -20.54 -15.78 9.33
N SER A 129 -21.49 -14.90 9.66
CA SER A 129 -22.70 -14.76 8.85
C SER A 129 -22.40 -14.17 7.47
N PHE A 130 -21.39 -13.29 7.37
CA PHE A 130 -20.84 -12.82 6.10
C PHE A 130 -20.02 -13.90 5.36
N CYS A 131 -19.84 -15.13 5.84
CA CYS A 131 -19.15 -16.16 5.04
C CYS A 131 -20.06 -17.32 4.61
N GLN A 132 -21.33 -17.31 5.00
CA GLN A 132 -22.26 -18.41 4.74
C GLN A 132 -23.08 -18.28 3.44
N ASP A 133 -23.37 -17.06 2.98
CA ASP A 133 -24.11 -16.84 1.74
C ASP A 133 -23.24 -17.02 0.50
N THR A 134 -23.75 -17.64 -0.57
CA THR A 134 -23.06 -17.73 -1.88
C THR A 134 -22.88 -16.34 -2.52
N ALA A 135 -21.80 -16.17 -3.30
CA ALA A 135 -21.52 -14.91 -4.00
C ALA A 135 -22.67 -14.41 -4.88
N PHE A 136 -23.38 -15.32 -5.54
CA PHE A 136 -24.53 -14.99 -6.38
C PHE A 136 -25.70 -14.39 -5.59
N HIS A 137 -26.09 -15.01 -4.48
CA HIS A 137 -27.22 -14.55 -3.67
C HIS A 137 -26.94 -13.17 -3.06
N ARG A 138 -25.69 -12.90 -2.68
CA ARG A 138 -25.29 -11.57 -2.17
C ARG A 138 -25.29 -10.52 -3.25
N TRP A 139 -24.79 -10.84 -4.45
CA TRP A 139 -24.83 -9.93 -5.57
C TRP A 139 -26.27 -9.49 -5.88
N GLN A 140 -27.23 -10.42 -5.80
CA GLN A 140 -28.65 -10.09 -5.94
C GLN A 140 -29.14 -9.15 -4.83
N LYS A 141 -28.83 -9.43 -3.55
CA LYS A 141 -29.17 -8.55 -2.40
C LYS A 141 -28.54 -7.15 -2.54
N LEU A 142 -27.38 -7.07 -3.18
CA LEU A 142 -26.63 -5.84 -3.42
C LEU A 142 -27.16 -4.97 -4.55
N GLN A 143 -27.96 -5.51 -5.47
CA GLN A 143 -28.38 -4.74 -6.66
C GLN A 143 -29.06 -3.42 -6.27
N GLN A 144 -29.89 -3.41 -5.24
CA GLN A 144 -30.57 -2.20 -4.78
C GLN A 144 -29.62 -1.20 -4.09
N PRO A 145 -28.79 -1.60 -3.10
CA PRO A 145 -27.73 -0.73 -2.57
C PRO A 145 -26.80 -0.16 -3.64
N ILE A 146 -26.37 -0.95 -4.63
CA ILE A 146 -25.51 -0.47 -5.71
C ILE A 146 -26.26 0.53 -6.58
N ARG A 147 -27.52 0.26 -6.93
CA ARG A 147 -28.37 1.21 -7.69
C ARG A 147 -28.50 2.54 -6.97
N SER A 148 -28.81 2.50 -5.67
CA SER A 148 -28.92 3.71 -4.84
C SER A 148 -27.58 4.43 -4.80
N ALA A 149 -26.50 3.73 -4.47
CA ALA A 149 -25.18 4.32 -4.33
C ALA A 149 -24.65 4.91 -5.64
N ALA A 150 -24.93 4.25 -6.77
CA ALA A 150 -24.60 4.76 -8.10
C ALA A 150 -25.41 6.02 -8.43
N PHE A 151 -26.70 6.03 -8.10
CA PHE A 151 -27.53 7.21 -8.25
C PHE A 151 -26.98 8.38 -7.42
N ASP A 152 -26.63 8.13 -6.16
CA ASP A 152 -26.13 9.17 -5.27
C ASP A 152 -24.74 9.68 -5.69
N ALA A 153 -23.89 8.80 -6.21
CA ALA A 153 -22.58 9.17 -6.77
C ALA A 153 -22.69 9.93 -8.10
N LEU A 154 -23.83 9.82 -8.78
CA LEU A 154 -24.20 10.68 -9.90
C LEU A 154 -24.79 11.98 -9.37
N GLU A 155 -25.70 11.98 -8.42
CA GLU A 155 -26.26 13.22 -7.85
C GLU A 155 -25.17 14.14 -7.24
N SER A 156 -24.15 13.56 -6.59
CA SER A 156 -23.03 14.31 -6.00
C SER A 156 -22.22 15.12 -7.03
N CYS A 157 -22.22 14.71 -8.30
CA CYS A 157 -21.59 15.45 -9.39
C CYS A 157 -22.27 16.80 -9.67
N TRP A 158 -23.60 16.86 -9.59
CA TRP A 158 -24.40 18.00 -10.06
C TRP A 158 -25.00 18.84 -8.93
N SER A 159 -25.07 18.32 -7.71
CA SER A 159 -25.82 18.94 -6.61
C SER A 159 -25.10 20.06 -5.84
N LYS A 160 -23.76 20.15 -5.88
CA LYS A 160 -23.02 21.06 -4.99
C LYS A 160 -22.91 22.50 -5.48
N ASP A 161 -22.73 22.72 -6.78
CA ASP A 161 -22.38 24.04 -7.32
C ASP A 161 -23.26 24.49 -8.49
N ALA A 162 -24.28 23.71 -8.87
CA ALA A 162 -25.17 24.10 -9.96
C ALA A 162 -26.11 25.23 -9.46
N PRO A 163 -25.94 26.49 -9.89
CA PRO A 163 -26.77 27.59 -9.45
C PRO A 163 -28.19 27.32 -9.94
N GLN A 164 -29.07 26.89 -9.03
CA GLN A 164 -30.46 26.54 -9.31
C GLN A 164 -30.67 25.95 -10.71
N VAL A 165 -29.98 24.85 -11.05
CA VAL A 165 -30.55 23.97 -12.07
C VAL A 165 -31.92 23.64 -11.54
N ASP A 166 -32.93 24.17 -12.22
CA ASP A 166 -34.31 24.17 -11.82
C ASP A 166 -34.64 22.79 -11.25
N LYS A 167 -34.84 22.71 -9.92
CA LYS A 167 -35.09 21.44 -9.24
C LYS A 167 -36.37 20.76 -9.76
N SER A 168 -37.15 21.46 -10.57
CA SER A 168 -38.29 20.93 -11.32
C SER A 168 -37.92 20.09 -12.55
N ASN A 169 -36.64 20.00 -12.94
CA ASN A 169 -36.23 19.29 -14.14
C ASN A 169 -36.18 17.76 -13.92
N ASN A 170 -37.34 17.16 -13.60
CA ASN A 170 -37.59 15.72 -13.48
C ASN A 170 -37.03 14.90 -14.66
N HIS A 171 -36.90 15.51 -15.83
CA HIS A 171 -36.30 14.90 -17.02
C HIS A 171 -34.85 14.48 -16.82
N THR A 172 -34.06 15.26 -16.06
CA THR A 172 -32.65 14.97 -15.76
C THR A 172 -32.50 13.71 -14.92
N GLN A 173 -33.27 13.63 -13.84
CA GLN A 173 -33.26 12.48 -12.95
C GLN A 173 -33.76 11.22 -13.68
N ALA A 174 -34.80 11.36 -14.51
CA ALA A 174 -35.32 10.26 -15.32
C ALA A 174 -34.29 9.76 -16.35
N ALA A 175 -33.59 10.64 -17.06
CA ALA A 175 -32.54 10.26 -18.01
C ALA A 175 -31.40 9.49 -17.32
N PHE A 176 -30.98 9.92 -16.13
CA PHE A 176 -30.00 9.18 -15.34
C PHE A 176 -30.49 7.84 -14.84
N HIS A 177 -31.74 7.75 -14.38
CA HIS A 177 -32.33 6.47 -14.00
C HIS A 177 -32.37 5.52 -15.19
N GLN A 178 -32.68 6.02 -16.39
CA GLN A 178 -32.66 5.22 -17.62
C GLN A 178 -31.24 4.77 -17.98
N LEU A 179 -30.24 5.67 -17.94
CA LEU A 179 -28.84 5.30 -18.16
C LEU A 179 -28.39 4.25 -17.13
N THR A 180 -28.62 4.49 -15.85
CA THR A 180 -28.24 3.58 -14.77
C THR A 180 -28.91 2.22 -14.96
N LYS A 181 -30.21 2.20 -15.27
CA LYS A 181 -30.96 0.96 -15.55
C LYS A 181 -30.37 0.21 -16.75
N ARG A 182 -30.02 0.92 -17.82
CA ARG A 182 -29.34 0.37 -19.00
C ARG A 182 -27.96 -0.19 -18.63
N MET A 183 -27.15 0.56 -17.88
CA MET A 183 -25.86 0.10 -17.43
C MET A 183 -25.98 -1.18 -16.58
N PHE A 184 -27.01 -1.30 -15.73
CA PHE A 184 -27.27 -2.53 -14.97
C PHE A 184 -27.73 -3.71 -15.82
N SER A 185 -28.51 -3.47 -16.88
CA SER A 185 -28.92 -4.56 -17.78
C SER A 185 -27.73 -5.08 -18.58
N GLU A 186 -26.79 -4.20 -18.89
CA GLU A 186 -25.63 -4.54 -19.70
C GLU A 186 -24.42 -5.01 -18.89
N LEU A 187 -24.06 -4.39 -17.76
CA LEU A 187 -23.00 -4.87 -16.86
C LEU A 187 -23.51 -6.03 -15.99
N THR A 188 -23.84 -7.14 -16.65
CA THR A 188 -24.27 -8.37 -15.99
C THR A 188 -23.18 -8.93 -15.09
N SER A 189 -23.56 -9.77 -14.12
CA SER A 189 -22.59 -10.46 -13.27
C SER A 189 -21.56 -11.28 -14.06
N TYR A 190 -21.93 -11.77 -15.25
CA TYR A 190 -21.02 -12.47 -16.15
C TYR A 190 -19.91 -11.54 -16.67
N ARG A 191 -20.29 -10.39 -17.25
CA ARG A 191 -19.34 -9.36 -17.73
C ARG A 191 -18.46 -8.82 -16.61
N LEU A 192 -19.06 -8.56 -15.44
CA LEU A 192 -18.30 -8.12 -14.26
C LEU A 192 -17.26 -9.17 -13.84
N LYS A 193 -17.57 -10.47 -13.88
CA LYS A 193 -16.56 -11.53 -13.63
C LYS A 193 -15.46 -11.59 -14.69
N GLN A 194 -15.78 -11.30 -15.96
CA GLN A 194 -14.78 -11.28 -17.03
C GLN A 194 -13.72 -10.19 -16.86
N SER A 195 -14.01 -9.14 -16.07
CA SER A 195 -13.03 -8.11 -15.77
C SER A 195 -11.85 -8.59 -14.92
N VAL A 196 -11.96 -9.72 -14.21
CA VAL A 196 -10.86 -10.24 -13.39
C VAL A 196 -9.84 -10.94 -14.27
N LYS A 197 -8.65 -10.35 -14.40
CA LYS A 197 -7.48 -11.02 -15.01
C LYS A 197 -6.75 -11.90 -14.00
N LEU A 198 -6.63 -11.39 -12.76
CA LEU A 198 -6.06 -12.10 -11.63
C LEU A 198 -6.84 -11.71 -10.37
N PRO A 199 -7.49 -12.66 -9.67
CA PRO A 199 -8.19 -12.36 -8.42
C PRO A 199 -7.19 -12.01 -7.32
N ALA A 200 -7.64 -11.25 -6.32
CA ALA A 200 -6.85 -10.99 -5.13
C ALA A 200 -6.63 -12.28 -4.32
N ASN A 201 -5.51 -12.40 -3.63
CA ASN A 201 -5.29 -13.54 -2.74
C ASN A 201 -6.25 -13.49 -1.53
N PRO A 202 -6.91 -14.61 -1.19
CA PRO A 202 -7.79 -14.71 -0.02
C PRO A 202 -7.20 -14.16 1.29
N LEU A 203 -5.91 -14.43 1.57
CA LEU A 203 -5.25 -13.99 2.80
C LEU A 203 -5.13 -12.47 2.90
N VAL A 204 -4.97 -11.79 1.76
CA VAL A 204 -4.91 -10.33 1.67
C VAL A 204 -6.31 -9.75 1.83
N MET A 205 -7.29 -10.37 1.19
CA MET A 205 -8.69 -9.94 1.30
C MET A 205 -9.27 -10.13 2.70
N GLU A 206 -8.85 -11.16 3.43
CA GLU A 206 -9.16 -11.32 4.86
C GLU A 206 -8.69 -10.09 5.66
N LYS A 207 -7.49 -9.57 5.36
CA LYS A 207 -6.96 -8.36 6.03
C LYS A 207 -7.72 -7.10 5.65
N VAL A 208 -8.07 -6.95 4.37
CA VAL A 208 -8.94 -5.84 3.92
C VAL A 208 -10.29 -5.91 4.63
N GLN A 209 -10.90 -7.10 4.74
CA GLN A 209 -12.15 -7.32 5.47
C GLN A 209 -11.99 -6.95 6.95
N GLN A 210 -10.88 -7.33 7.58
CA GLN A 210 -10.60 -7.00 8.98
C GLN A 210 -10.51 -5.49 9.20
N VAL A 211 -9.85 -4.74 8.31
CA VAL A 211 -9.79 -3.26 8.39
C VAL A 211 -11.20 -2.66 8.31
N ILE A 212 -12.02 -3.13 7.36
CA ILE A 212 -13.41 -2.66 7.21
C ILE A 212 -14.23 -2.97 8.46
N GLN A 213 -14.17 -4.20 8.97
CA GLN A 213 -14.94 -4.61 10.15
C GLN A 213 -14.53 -3.81 11.39
N ASN A 214 -13.23 -3.67 11.64
CA ASN A 214 -12.71 -2.88 12.76
C ASN A 214 -13.20 -1.42 12.69
N ARG A 215 -13.21 -0.84 11.48
CA ARG A 215 -13.74 0.50 11.24
C ARG A 215 -15.24 0.60 11.52
N MET A 216 -16.02 -0.39 11.13
CA MET A 216 -17.47 -0.41 11.37
C MET A 216 -17.80 -0.61 12.85
N ASP A 217 -17.01 -1.41 13.57
CA ASP A 217 -17.22 -1.72 14.99
C ASP A 217 -16.88 -0.53 15.89
N ASP A 218 -15.78 0.18 15.61
CA ASP A 218 -15.35 1.37 16.37
C ASP A 218 -14.74 2.44 15.43
N PRO A 219 -15.59 3.30 14.83
CA PRO A 219 -15.13 4.38 13.95
C PRO A 219 -14.31 5.47 14.65
N GLN A 220 -14.22 5.49 15.98
CA GLN A 220 -13.41 6.48 16.67
C GLN A 220 -11.96 6.00 16.84
N LYS A 221 -11.76 4.69 17.02
CA LYS A 221 -10.43 4.10 17.22
C LYS A 221 -9.77 3.60 15.95
N ASN A 222 -10.55 3.17 14.97
CA ASN A 222 -10.03 2.56 13.76
C ASN A 222 -10.16 3.53 12.57
N PRO A 223 -9.09 3.78 11.80
CA PRO A 223 -9.16 4.63 10.61
C PRO A 223 -10.01 3.97 9.51
N PRO A 224 -10.52 4.75 8.54
CA PRO A 224 -11.15 4.17 7.35
C PRO A 224 -10.16 3.31 6.57
N LEU A 225 -10.68 2.36 5.79
CA LEU A 225 -9.92 1.67 4.75
C LEU A 225 -9.40 2.71 3.76
N ARG A 226 -8.09 2.83 3.63
CA ARG A 226 -7.46 3.86 2.79
C ARG A 226 -6.99 3.28 1.47
N ILE A 227 -7.47 3.89 0.38
CA ILE A 227 -7.15 3.51 -0.99
C ILE A 227 -6.37 4.65 -1.65
N ALA A 228 -5.13 4.41 -2.06
CA ALA A 228 -4.35 5.34 -2.87
C ALA A 228 -4.48 4.97 -4.35
N VAL A 229 -4.91 5.91 -5.18
CA VAL A 229 -5.10 5.70 -6.62
C VAL A 229 -4.07 6.50 -7.40
N PHE A 230 -3.26 5.80 -8.19
CA PHE A 230 -2.29 6.35 -9.11
C PHE A 230 -2.75 6.11 -10.52
N GLY A 231 -2.52 7.06 -11.41
CA GLY A 231 -2.92 6.91 -12.80
C GLY A 231 -2.72 8.16 -13.62
N GLY A 232 -3.23 8.08 -14.84
CA GLY A 232 -3.12 9.13 -15.84
C GLY A 232 -4.30 10.12 -15.83
N SER A 233 -4.55 10.68 -17.00
CA SER A 233 -5.59 11.70 -17.21
C SER A 233 -7.03 11.22 -16.94
N VAL A 234 -7.36 9.96 -17.27
CA VAL A 234 -8.66 9.36 -16.93
C VAL A 234 -8.84 9.34 -15.42
N THR A 235 -7.85 8.85 -14.67
CA THR A 235 -7.89 8.85 -13.20
C THR A 235 -8.00 10.24 -12.61
N THR A 236 -7.36 11.27 -13.20
CA THR A 236 -7.55 12.66 -12.75
C THR A 236 -8.98 13.21 -12.92
N GLY A 237 -9.85 12.50 -13.62
CA GLY A 237 -11.21 12.94 -13.93
C GLY A 237 -11.34 13.75 -15.21
N PHE A 238 -10.37 13.68 -16.12
CA PHE A 238 -10.47 14.43 -17.37
C PHE A 238 -11.71 13.97 -18.15
N GLU A 239 -12.57 14.92 -18.53
CA GLU A 239 -13.87 14.69 -19.20
C GLU A 239 -14.91 13.93 -18.37
N ALA A 240 -14.69 13.68 -17.08
CA ALA A 240 -15.69 13.03 -16.23
C ALA A 240 -17.01 13.79 -16.06
N ASN A 241 -17.00 15.11 -16.34
CA ASN A 241 -18.18 15.97 -16.37
C ASN A 241 -18.80 16.11 -17.77
N VAL A 242 -18.18 15.56 -18.81
CA VAL A 242 -18.75 15.51 -20.16
C VAL A 242 -19.95 14.58 -20.07
N ASN A 243 -21.09 15.16 -20.42
CA ASN A 243 -22.33 14.49 -20.22
C ASN A 243 -22.87 13.87 -21.50
N ASP A 244 -22.83 12.56 -21.55
CA ASP A 244 -23.38 11.73 -22.59
C ASP A 244 -24.91 11.49 -22.46
N VAL A 245 -25.53 11.93 -21.37
CA VAL A 245 -27.00 11.88 -21.16
C VAL A 245 -27.71 13.23 -21.37
N GLY A 246 -27.02 14.21 -21.97
CA GLY A 246 -27.65 15.45 -22.45
C GLY A 246 -27.97 16.52 -21.39
N LEU A 247 -27.31 16.53 -20.24
CA LEU A 247 -27.43 17.65 -19.27
C LEU A 247 -26.44 18.75 -19.57
N PRO A 248 -26.71 19.98 -19.11
CA PRO A 248 -25.75 21.07 -19.17
C PRO A 248 -24.38 20.65 -18.61
N PHE A 249 -23.33 21.08 -19.30
CA PHE A 249 -21.97 20.93 -18.83
C PHE A 249 -21.82 21.58 -17.46
N GLY A 250 -21.40 20.79 -16.46
CA GLY A 250 -21.07 21.31 -15.13
C GLY A 250 -19.84 22.22 -15.18
N SER A 251 -19.69 23.09 -14.17
CA SER A 251 -18.44 23.86 -14.00
C SER A 251 -17.25 22.90 -13.82
N ARG A 252 -16.02 23.36 -14.04
CA ARG A 252 -14.85 22.49 -13.82
C ARG A 252 -14.66 22.08 -12.36
N GLU A 253 -15.23 22.82 -11.40
CA GLU A 253 -15.20 22.39 -10.00
C GLU A 253 -15.98 21.10 -9.79
N THR A 254 -17.02 20.84 -10.61
CA THR A 254 -17.81 19.61 -10.54
C THR A 254 -17.04 18.37 -10.99
N ILE A 255 -15.92 18.52 -11.71
CA ILE A 255 -15.09 17.39 -12.19
C ILE A 255 -14.62 16.50 -11.03
N LYS A 256 -14.25 17.09 -9.89
CA LYS A 256 -13.76 16.34 -8.72
C LYS A 256 -14.83 15.47 -8.06
N GLY A 257 -16.11 15.75 -8.31
CA GLY A 257 -17.21 14.92 -7.85
C GLY A 257 -17.57 13.81 -8.83
N CYS A 258 -16.99 13.81 -10.03
CA CYS A 258 -17.39 12.95 -11.14
C CYS A 258 -16.34 11.96 -11.60
N ASP A 259 -15.10 12.12 -11.18
CA ASP A 259 -14.10 11.12 -11.48
C ASP A 259 -14.47 9.76 -10.84
N TRP A 260 -13.92 8.70 -11.40
CA TRP A 260 -14.30 7.34 -11.01
C TRP A 260 -13.79 7.00 -9.60
N THR A 261 -12.75 7.69 -9.11
CA THR A 261 -12.18 7.45 -7.79
C THR A 261 -13.10 7.97 -6.69
N HIS A 262 -13.69 9.15 -6.90
CA HIS A 262 -14.72 9.70 -6.00
C HIS A 262 -15.97 8.83 -6.00
N LYS A 263 -16.44 8.42 -7.18
CA LYS A 263 -17.59 7.52 -7.32
C LYS A 263 -17.35 6.17 -6.63
N LEU A 264 -16.15 5.60 -6.74
CA LEU A 264 -15.75 4.37 -6.04
C LEU A 264 -15.86 4.54 -4.52
N GLN A 265 -15.38 5.65 -3.96
CA GLN A 265 -15.51 5.94 -2.53
C GLN A 265 -16.99 5.96 -2.09
N LEU A 266 -17.84 6.67 -2.82
CA LEU A 266 -19.26 6.79 -2.50
C LEU A 266 -19.98 5.44 -2.60
N LEU A 267 -19.66 4.65 -3.63
CA LEU A 267 -20.20 3.30 -3.81
C LEU A 267 -19.85 2.41 -2.63
N LEU A 268 -18.57 2.31 -2.27
CA LEU A 268 -18.12 1.43 -1.19
C LEU A 268 -18.70 1.85 0.17
N ASN A 269 -18.72 3.15 0.49
CA ASN A 269 -19.29 3.66 1.73
C ASN A 269 -20.80 3.39 1.88
N LYS A 270 -21.52 3.17 0.77
CA LYS A 270 -22.94 2.82 0.79
C LYS A 270 -23.19 1.32 0.75
N MET A 271 -22.34 0.58 0.03
CA MET A 271 -22.48 -0.86 -0.15
C MET A 271 -22.03 -1.65 1.08
N LEU A 272 -20.93 -1.26 1.74
CA LEU A 272 -20.36 -2.00 2.86
C LEU A 272 -21.29 -2.07 4.10
N PRO A 273 -21.95 -0.98 4.54
CA PRO A 273 -22.92 -1.06 5.64
C PRO A 273 -24.10 -1.98 5.34
N ALA A 274 -24.54 -2.05 4.08
CA ALA A 274 -25.64 -2.92 3.67
C ALA A 274 -25.25 -4.40 3.60
N LEU A 275 -23.95 -4.68 3.49
CA LEU A 275 -23.40 -6.03 3.37
C LEU A 275 -22.95 -6.63 4.68
N LEU A 276 -22.35 -5.81 5.53
CA LEU A 276 -21.69 -6.29 6.73
C LEU A 276 -22.62 -6.08 7.94
N PRO A 277 -22.94 -7.16 8.67
CA PRO A 277 -23.82 -7.08 9.83
C PRO A 277 -23.24 -6.17 10.91
N GLY A 278 -24.11 -5.42 11.60
CA GLY A 278 -23.71 -4.49 12.67
C GLY A 278 -23.29 -3.11 12.20
N GLY A 279 -23.44 -2.79 10.90
CA GLY A 279 -23.10 -1.47 10.36
C GLY A 279 -23.93 -0.34 10.95
N GLY A 280 -23.36 0.42 11.88
CA GLY A 280 -23.80 1.78 12.18
C GLY A 280 -23.71 2.67 10.93
N SER A 281 -24.35 3.84 10.95
CA SER A 281 -24.38 4.80 9.84
C SER A 281 -23.05 5.52 9.58
N ALA A 282 -21.92 4.82 9.68
CA ALA A 282 -20.60 5.39 9.46
C ALA A 282 -20.46 5.77 7.97
N ASN A 283 -20.56 7.06 7.67
CA ASN A 283 -20.45 7.60 6.31
C ASN A 283 -19.00 7.65 5.77
N ASP A 284 -18.04 7.05 6.48
CA ASP A 284 -16.61 7.14 6.21
C ASP A 284 -15.90 5.84 6.59
N ILE A 285 -16.32 4.73 5.97
CA ILE A 285 -15.69 3.40 6.08
C ILE A 285 -14.47 3.33 5.16
N VAL A 286 -14.56 3.94 3.99
CA VAL A 286 -13.53 3.95 2.94
C VAL A 286 -13.17 5.39 2.57
N GLN A 287 -11.88 5.64 2.47
CA GLN A 287 -11.31 6.88 1.98
C GLN A 287 -10.46 6.61 0.74
N VAL A 288 -10.79 7.26 -0.37
CA VAL A 288 -10.03 7.15 -1.63
C VAL A 288 -9.26 8.44 -1.86
N GLN A 289 -7.94 8.33 -1.99
CA GLN A 289 -7.06 9.44 -2.29
C GLN A 289 -6.51 9.30 -3.71
N ASN A 290 -6.82 10.28 -4.54
CA ASN A 290 -6.40 10.33 -5.93
C ASN A 290 -5.07 11.08 -6.09
N PHE A 291 -4.02 10.33 -6.41
CA PHE A 291 -2.66 10.81 -6.68
C PHE A 291 -2.33 10.87 -8.18
N ALA A 292 -3.32 10.74 -9.05
CA ALA A 292 -3.11 10.73 -10.49
C ALA A 292 -2.48 12.02 -11.02
N ILE A 293 -1.71 11.88 -12.10
CA ILE A 293 -1.08 12.99 -12.81
C ILE A 293 -1.52 12.89 -14.28
N SER A 294 -2.02 13.99 -14.84
CA SER A 294 -2.49 13.96 -16.24
C SER A 294 -1.32 13.76 -17.21
N GLY A 295 -1.43 12.76 -18.08
CA GLY A 295 -0.42 12.45 -19.09
C GLY A 295 0.84 11.81 -18.51
N SER A 296 0.71 11.04 -17.44
CA SER A 296 1.77 10.18 -16.91
C SER A 296 1.51 8.71 -17.25
N ASP A 297 2.60 7.94 -17.36
CA ASP A 297 2.64 6.50 -17.50
C ASP A 297 3.02 5.84 -16.15
N SER A 298 3.07 4.52 -16.11
CA SER A 298 3.54 3.80 -14.91
C SER A 298 4.97 4.15 -14.52
N VAL A 299 5.80 4.70 -15.44
CA VAL A 299 7.21 5.06 -15.17
C VAL A 299 7.27 6.28 -14.27
N ILE A 300 6.39 7.25 -14.52
CA ILE A 300 6.17 8.34 -13.56
C ILE A 300 5.63 7.76 -12.25
N GLY A 301 4.63 6.88 -12.30
CA GLY A 301 4.05 6.27 -11.10
C GLY A 301 5.08 5.59 -10.20
N SER A 302 5.95 4.76 -10.78
CA SER A 302 7.03 4.07 -10.06
C SER A 302 8.07 5.05 -9.53
N THR A 303 8.45 6.07 -10.32
CA THR A 303 9.34 7.16 -9.87
C THR A 303 8.74 7.89 -8.66
N LEU A 304 7.41 8.11 -8.63
CA LEU A 304 6.79 8.76 -7.49
C LEU A 304 7.01 7.97 -6.20
N PHE A 305 6.83 6.64 -6.24
CA PHE A 305 7.07 5.79 -5.08
C PHE A 305 8.54 5.71 -4.68
N GLU A 306 9.41 5.48 -5.65
CA GLU A 306 10.84 5.24 -5.44
C GLU A 306 11.53 6.40 -4.72
N PHE A 307 11.10 7.63 -5.00
CA PHE A 307 11.67 8.86 -4.42
C PHE A 307 10.71 9.54 -3.44
N ASP A 308 9.65 8.82 -3.06
CA ASP A 308 8.65 9.30 -2.11
C ASP A 308 8.07 10.68 -2.49
N LEU A 309 7.83 10.89 -3.79
CA LEU A 309 7.39 12.15 -4.38
C LEU A 309 5.86 12.33 -4.40
N TRP A 310 5.13 11.40 -3.78
CA TRP A 310 3.68 11.46 -3.68
C TRP A 310 3.17 11.86 -2.29
N ARG A 311 3.99 11.70 -1.22
CA ARG A 311 3.62 12.08 0.15
C ARG A 311 3.59 13.60 0.32
N GLY A 312 2.42 14.17 0.55
CA GLY A 312 2.27 15.62 0.71
C GLY A 312 2.18 16.06 2.17
N LYS A 313 2.90 17.12 2.52
CA LYS A 313 2.59 17.95 3.71
C LYS A 313 1.34 18.78 3.41
N SER A 314 0.16 18.21 3.56
CA SER A 314 -1.04 19.06 3.57
C SER A 314 -1.05 19.83 4.89
N ALA A 315 -1.28 21.15 4.85
CA ALA A 315 -1.26 22.01 6.03
C ALA A 315 -2.29 21.64 7.13
N ALA A 316 -3.20 20.70 6.86
CA ALA A 316 -4.30 20.32 7.76
C ALA A 316 -4.39 18.81 8.07
N ALA A 317 -3.54 17.96 7.50
CA ALA A 317 -3.59 16.52 7.72
C ALA A 317 -2.20 16.02 8.06
N GLN A 318 -2.10 15.16 9.07
CA GLN A 318 -0.91 14.34 9.32
C GLN A 318 -0.37 13.82 7.98
N GLU A 319 0.93 13.92 7.79
CA GLU A 319 1.62 13.46 6.59
C GLU A 319 1.40 11.95 6.46
N LEU A 320 0.38 11.56 5.68
CA LEU A 320 0.07 10.17 5.42
C LEU A 320 1.27 9.53 4.72
N GLN A 321 1.73 8.42 5.28
CA GLN A 321 2.83 7.62 4.76
C GLN A 321 2.29 6.47 3.90
N GLY A 322 3.17 5.83 3.13
CA GLY A 322 2.82 4.63 2.36
C GLY A 322 2.16 3.53 3.19
N LYS A 323 2.67 3.31 4.40
CA LYS A 323 2.16 2.31 5.33
C LYS A 323 0.74 2.58 5.84
N ASP A 324 0.22 3.79 5.64
CA ASP A 324 -1.11 4.19 6.08
C ASP A 324 -2.20 3.81 5.07
N PHE A 325 -1.83 3.30 3.90
CA PHE A 325 -2.76 2.82 2.88
C PHE A 325 -2.86 1.30 2.90
N ASP A 326 -4.08 0.81 2.72
CA ASP A 326 -4.40 -0.62 2.71
C ASP A 326 -4.52 -1.14 1.28
N ILE A 327 -4.87 -0.26 0.34
CA ILE A 327 -5.00 -0.59 -1.08
C ILE A 327 -4.29 0.45 -1.93
N PHE A 328 -3.52 0.00 -2.92
CA PHE A 328 -2.98 0.83 -4.00
C PHE A 328 -3.62 0.43 -5.33
N ILE A 329 -4.02 1.41 -6.15
CA ILE A 329 -4.54 1.16 -7.50
C ILE A 329 -3.61 1.83 -8.53
N SER A 330 -3.21 1.08 -9.55
CA SER A 330 -2.41 1.53 -10.70
C SER A 330 -3.29 1.58 -11.95
N ALA A 331 -3.62 2.78 -12.43
CA ALA A 331 -4.55 3.04 -13.53
C ALA A 331 -3.88 3.86 -14.63
N TYR A 332 -2.88 3.28 -15.30
CA TYR A 332 -2.07 3.94 -16.32
C TYR A 332 -2.37 3.50 -17.75
N SER A 333 -3.42 2.69 -17.98
CA SER A 333 -3.64 2.02 -19.27
C SER A 333 -3.82 2.98 -20.44
N ALA A 334 -4.42 4.16 -20.21
CA ALA A 334 -4.59 5.21 -21.20
C ALA A 334 -3.26 5.69 -21.82
N ASN A 335 -2.18 5.62 -21.04
CA ASN A 335 -0.85 6.10 -21.39
C ASN A 335 0.07 4.92 -21.73
N ASP A 336 0.16 3.93 -20.85
CA ASP A 336 1.00 2.74 -21.03
C ASP A 336 0.60 1.94 -22.25
N GLY A 337 -0.70 1.74 -22.47
CA GLY A 337 -1.22 0.94 -23.58
C GLY A 337 -0.98 1.55 -24.97
N LYS A 338 -0.62 2.83 -25.02
CA LYS A 338 -0.24 3.56 -26.24
C LYS A 338 1.27 3.60 -26.47
N ALA A 339 2.05 2.95 -25.63
CA ALA A 339 3.49 2.90 -25.80
C ALA A 339 3.84 2.24 -27.15
N PRO A 340 4.73 2.86 -27.95
CA PRO A 340 5.22 2.26 -29.18
C PRO A 340 5.98 0.98 -28.87
N ALA A 341 6.11 0.08 -29.85
CA ALA A 341 6.62 -1.28 -29.64
C ALA A 341 7.98 -1.31 -28.94
N GLU A 342 8.88 -0.39 -29.31
CA GLU A 342 10.21 -0.21 -28.75
C GLU A 342 10.24 0.27 -27.29
N GLU A 343 9.15 0.85 -26.78
CA GLU A 343 9.01 1.28 -25.39
C GLU A 343 8.23 0.29 -24.51
N ARG A 344 7.61 -0.74 -25.09
CA ARG A 344 6.75 -1.67 -24.34
C ARG A 344 7.50 -2.42 -23.25
N GLU A 345 8.76 -2.81 -23.48
CA GLU A 345 9.58 -3.47 -22.45
C GLU A 345 9.85 -2.53 -21.26
N ARG A 346 10.18 -1.26 -21.54
CA ARG A 346 10.35 -0.24 -20.49
C ARG A 346 9.08 -0.06 -19.66
N VAL A 347 7.92 -0.06 -20.32
CA VAL A 347 6.61 0.02 -19.65
C VAL A 347 6.35 -1.24 -18.84
N TYR A 348 6.66 -2.41 -19.37
CA TYR A 348 6.51 -3.70 -18.69
C TYR A 348 7.33 -3.78 -17.39
N GLU A 349 8.61 -3.39 -17.44
CA GLU A 349 9.47 -3.29 -16.26
C GLU A 349 8.93 -2.29 -15.24
N SER A 350 8.43 -1.17 -15.72
CA SER A 350 7.87 -0.11 -14.88
C SER A 350 6.60 -0.54 -14.15
N MET A 351 5.70 -1.27 -14.82
CA MET A 351 4.51 -1.84 -14.20
C MET A 351 4.88 -2.73 -13.01
N GLN A 352 5.88 -3.62 -13.19
CA GLN A 352 6.39 -4.49 -12.13
C GLN A 352 7.07 -3.70 -11.00
N THR A 353 7.85 -2.68 -11.37
CA THR A 353 8.53 -1.80 -10.40
C THR A 353 7.51 -1.07 -9.53
N PHE A 354 6.42 -0.55 -10.11
CA PHE A 354 5.32 0.06 -9.37
C PHE A 354 4.70 -0.93 -8.36
N LEU A 355 4.41 -2.16 -8.78
CA LEU A 355 3.85 -3.18 -7.90
C LEU A 355 4.79 -3.50 -6.74
N ARG A 356 6.08 -3.68 -7.03
CA ARG A 356 7.08 -3.96 -6.00
C ARG A 356 7.18 -2.83 -4.97
N LEU A 357 7.32 -1.59 -5.43
CA LEU A 357 7.48 -0.42 -4.57
C LEU A 357 6.23 -0.15 -3.71
N THR A 358 5.04 -0.46 -4.20
CA THR A 358 3.79 -0.34 -3.42
C THR A 358 3.72 -1.39 -2.32
N MET A 359 4.05 -2.65 -2.59
CA MET A 359 4.13 -3.69 -1.55
C MET A 359 5.22 -3.40 -0.52
N ASP A 360 6.34 -2.80 -0.94
CA ASP A 360 7.43 -2.38 -0.06
C ASP A 360 7.02 -1.24 0.90
N GLN A 361 5.83 -0.65 0.77
CA GLN A 361 5.31 0.28 1.77
C GLN A 361 4.88 -0.41 3.07
N ARG A 362 4.64 -1.73 3.07
CA ARG A 362 4.33 -2.55 4.25
C ARG A 362 4.98 -3.94 4.12
N PRO A 363 6.32 -4.02 4.13
CA PRO A 363 7.06 -5.23 3.76
C PRO A 363 6.83 -6.42 4.72
N CYS A 364 6.23 -6.17 5.88
CA CYS A 364 5.99 -7.14 6.95
C CYS A 364 4.50 -7.42 7.18
N SER A 365 3.64 -7.08 6.22
CA SER A 365 2.21 -7.37 6.26
C SER A 365 1.76 -8.03 4.97
N ASP A 366 0.63 -8.73 5.01
CA ASP A 366 -0.07 -9.14 3.77
C ASP A 366 -0.63 -7.95 2.98
N LEU A 367 -0.89 -6.84 3.68
CA LEU A 367 -1.22 -5.56 3.07
C LEU A 367 0.06 -4.86 2.58
N PRO A 368 -0.04 -3.96 1.59
CA PRO A 368 -1.27 -3.54 0.92
C PRO A 368 -1.74 -4.53 -0.16
N LEU A 369 -3.04 -4.49 -0.47
CA LEU A 369 -3.53 -5.00 -1.76
C LEU A 369 -3.12 -4.03 -2.87
N VAL A 370 -2.55 -4.54 -3.96
CA VAL A 370 -2.21 -3.72 -5.13
C VAL A 370 -3.09 -4.14 -6.31
N ILE A 371 -3.85 -3.19 -6.87
CA ILE A 371 -4.75 -3.43 -8.00
C ILE A 371 -4.15 -2.79 -9.26
N GLN A 372 -3.84 -3.58 -10.28
CA GLN A 372 -3.63 -3.04 -11.63
C GLN A 372 -4.96 -2.93 -12.35
N LEU A 373 -5.22 -1.75 -12.92
CA LEU A 373 -6.46 -1.44 -13.61
C LEU A 373 -6.18 -1.07 -15.06
N GLU A 374 -6.77 -1.83 -15.99
CA GLU A 374 -6.99 -1.37 -17.35
C GLU A 374 -8.27 -0.52 -17.37
N ASP A 375 -8.08 0.80 -17.35
CA ASP A 375 -9.15 1.79 -17.27
C ASP A 375 -9.66 2.29 -18.62
N VAL A 376 -9.04 1.96 -19.77
CA VAL A 376 -9.47 2.44 -21.11
C VAL A 376 -9.59 1.31 -22.14
N PRO A 377 -10.67 1.27 -22.94
CA PRO A 377 -10.80 0.39 -24.10
C PRO A 377 -9.97 0.87 -25.29
N LEU A 378 -8.71 0.45 -25.38
CA LEU A 378 -7.77 0.93 -26.40
C LEU A 378 -8.21 0.60 -27.83
N GLU A 379 -8.95 -0.49 -28.06
CA GLU A 379 -9.53 -0.84 -29.37
C GLU A 379 -10.48 0.21 -29.95
N SER A 380 -10.99 1.12 -29.13
CA SER A 380 -11.85 2.22 -29.59
C SER A 380 -11.06 3.38 -30.22
N GLN A 381 -9.73 3.38 -30.09
CA GLN A 381 -8.88 4.49 -30.52
C GLN A 381 -8.56 4.42 -32.02
N PRO A 382 -8.52 5.57 -32.72
CA PRO A 382 -8.39 5.58 -34.19
C PRO A 382 -7.02 5.13 -34.69
N HIS A 383 -5.99 5.18 -33.85
CA HIS A 383 -4.61 4.79 -34.19
C HIS A 383 -4.32 3.32 -33.93
N ILE A 384 -5.24 2.58 -33.31
CA ILE A 384 -5.07 1.14 -33.06
C ILE A 384 -5.61 0.39 -34.27
N GLU A 385 -4.71 -0.19 -35.05
CA GLU A 385 -5.07 -0.80 -36.34
C GLU A 385 -5.77 -2.15 -36.15
N THR A 386 -5.49 -2.86 -35.04
CA THR A 386 -6.03 -4.20 -34.79
C THR A 386 -6.42 -4.40 -33.33
N VAL A 387 -7.45 -5.20 -33.09
CA VAL A 387 -7.81 -5.66 -31.71
C VAL A 387 -6.63 -6.40 -31.06
N LYS A 388 -5.83 -7.14 -31.85
CA LYS A 388 -4.64 -7.80 -31.34
C LYS A 388 -3.66 -6.82 -30.71
N GLU A 389 -3.52 -5.64 -31.30
CA GLU A 389 -2.71 -4.56 -30.75
C GLU A 389 -3.32 -4.08 -29.44
N SER A 390 -4.61 -3.75 -29.35
CA SER A 390 -5.20 -3.28 -28.07
C SER A 390 -5.03 -4.29 -26.93
N LEU A 391 -4.98 -5.59 -27.23
CA LEU A 391 -4.83 -6.65 -26.24
C LEU A 391 -3.42 -6.81 -25.65
N TRP A 392 -2.39 -6.11 -26.13
CA TRP A 392 -1.02 -6.32 -25.61
C TRP A 392 -0.93 -5.88 -24.14
N PHE A 393 -1.45 -4.70 -23.80
CA PHE A 393 -1.39 -4.13 -22.46
C PHE A 393 -2.10 -4.99 -21.41
N PRO A 394 -3.37 -5.39 -21.57
CA PRO A 394 -4.02 -6.25 -20.57
C PRO A 394 -3.39 -7.63 -20.42
N ARG A 395 -2.75 -8.17 -21.46
CA ARG A 395 -1.97 -9.41 -21.35
C ARG A 395 -0.76 -9.21 -20.43
N HIS A 396 0.01 -8.15 -20.69
CA HIS A 396 1.19 -7.81 -19.89
C HIS A 396 0.81 -7.47 -18.44
N MET A 397 -0.30 -6.75 -18.23
CA MET A 397 -0.87 -6.51 -16.91
C MET A 397 -1.11 -7.83 -16.14
N GLY A 398 -1.86 -8.77 -16.73
CA GLY A 398 -2.11 -10.07 -16.11
C GLY A 398 -0.82 -10.85 -15.82
N GLU A 399 0.15 -10.83 -16.75
CA GLU A 399 1.46 -11.47 -16.57
C GLU A 399 2.26 -10.84 -15.43
N THR A 400 2.36 -9.51 -15.37
CA THR A 400 3.08 -8.82 -14.28
C THR A 400 2.44 -9.05 -12.93
N ALA A 401 1.11 -9.03 -12.85
CA ALA A 401 0.38 -9.32 -11.61
C ALA A 401 0.64 -10.76 -11.13
N ALA A 402 0.52 -11.74 -12.03
CA ALA A 402 0.74 -13.15 -11.70
C ALA A 402 2.20 -13.44 -11.33
N TRP A 403 3.15 -12.76 -12.00
CA TRP A 403 4.57 -12.90 -11.73
C TRP A 403 4.94 -12.35 -10.35
N THR A 404 4.48 -11.13 -10.05
CA THR A 404 4.92 -10.35 -8.89
C THR A 404 4.61 -11.03 -7.55
N GLY A 405 3.43 -11.65 -7.39
CA GLY A 405 3.09 -12.42 -6.18
C GLY A 405 1.67 -12.22 -5.66
N GLY A 406 1.41 -12.70 -4.44
CA GLY A 406 0.06 -12.87 -3.91
C GLY A 406 -0.71 -11.61 -3.52
N SER A 407 -0.07 -10.46 -3.32
CA SER A 407 -0.80 -9.22 -2.97
C SER A 407 -1.31 -8.41 -4.16
N VAL A 408 -1.31 -8.98 -5.37
CA VAL A 408 -1.72 -8.26 -6.58
C VAL A 408 -3.04 -8.78 -7.12
N MET A 409 -3.94 -7.85 -7.46
CA MET A 409 -5.15 -8.08 -8.24
C MET A 409 -5.01 -7.38 -9.59
N ALA A 410 -5.50 -7.98 -10.66
CA ALA A 410 -5.55 -7.34 -11.98
C ALA A 410 -6.99 -7.31 -12.49
N VAL A 411 -7.47 -6.10 -12.79
CA VAL A 411 -8.84 -5.81 -13.20
C VAL A 411 -8.84 -5.06 -14.53
N SER A 412 -9.68 -5.48 -15.46
CA SER A 412 -9.86 -4.85 -16.76
C SER A 412 -11.30 -4.37 -16.92
N TYR A 413 -11.49 -3.04 -16.87
CA TYR A 413 -12.77 -2.44 -17.25
C TYR A 413 -13.11 -2.78 -18.70
N THR A 414 -12.11 -2.71 -19.58
CA THR A 414 -12.24 -3.03 -21.00
C THR A 414 -12.82 -4.42 -21.22
N ASP A 415 -12.30 -5.46 -20.56
CA ASP A 415 -12.82 -6.82 -20.70
C ASP A 415 -14.29 -6.96 -20.27
N ALA A 416 -14.72 -6.21 -19.25
CA ALA A 416 -16.10 -6.22 -18.80
C ALA A 416 -17.07 -5.64 -19.85
N ILE A 417 -16.59 -4.78 -20.75
CA ILE A 417 -17.44 -4.11 -21.74
C ILE A 417 -17.07 -4.45 -23.18
N ARG A 418 -15.97 -5.18 -23.45
CA ARG A 418 -15.43 -5.33 -24.81
C ARG A 418 -16.43 -5.99 -25.75
N ASP A 419 -17.12 -7.04 -25.29
CA ASP A 419 -18.15 -7.70 -26.09
C ASP A 419 -19.29 -6.72 -26.43
N TYR A 420 -19.70 -5.87 -25.49
CA TYR A 420 -20.67 -4.82 -25.70
C TYR A 420 -20.17 -3.81 -26.75
N VAL A 421 -18.98 -3.23 -26.53
CA VAL A 421 -18.36 -2.23 -27.41
C VAL A 421 -18.26 -2.73 -28.85
N LEU A 422 -17.87 -3.99 -29.04
CA LEU A 422 -17.69 -4.58 -30.37
C LEU A 422 -18.99 -5.05 -31.04
N SER A 423 -20.05 -5.27 -30.27
CA SER A 423 -21.36 -5.74 -30.80
C SER A 423 -22.39 -4.63 -30.99
N HIS A 424 -22.17 -3.44 -30.42
CA HIS A 424 -23.10 -2.33 -30.48
C HIS A 424 -22.70 -1.26 -31.51
N PRO A 425 -23.67 -0.47 -32.01
CA PRO A 425 -23.38 0.67 -32.87
C PRO A 425 -22.37 1.65 -32.26
N ARG A 426 -21.56 2.32 -33.11
CA ARG A 426 -20.50 3.24 -32.67
C ARG A 426 -21.00 4.51 -31.98
N ASP A 427 -22.27 4.87 -32.21
CA ASP A 427 -22.98 5.99 -31.60
C ASP A 427 -23.53 5.64 -30.21
N ASP A 428 -23.45 4.39 -29.78
CA ASP A 428 -23.81 4.00 -28.42
C ASP A 428 -22.72 4.37 -27.41
N THR A 429 -22.93 5.47 -26.71
CA THR A 429 -21.94 6.01 -25.76
C THR A 429 -22.07 5.49 -24.32
N THR A 430 -22.89 4.46 -24.08
CA THR A 430 -23.26 4.01 -22.71
C THR A 430 -22.07 3.62 -21.83
N PHE A 431 -20.98 3.13 -22.42
CA PHE A 431 -19.79 2.67 -21.67
C PHE A 431 -18.48 3.20 -22.23
N TYR A 432 -18.51 3.85 -23.38
CA TYR A 432 -17.34 4.28 -24.12
C TYR A 432 -17.74 5.36 -25.12
N GLN A 433 -16.77 5.98 -25.78
CA GLN A 433 -17.06 6.83 -26.94
C GLN A 433 -16.03 6.50 -28.01
N TRP A 434 -16.49 6.08 -29.19
CA TRP A 434 -15.58 5.68 -30.27
C TRP A 434 -14.64 6.84 -30.63
N GLY A 435 -13.34 6.55 -30.65
CA GLY A 435 -12.29 7.52 -30.94
C GLY A 435 -11.91 8.45 -29.78
N ALA A 436 -12.60 8.41 -28.64
CA ALA A 436 -12.30 9.25 -27.49
C ALA A 436 -11.43 8.51 -26.47
N LEU A 437 -10.30 9.11 -26.07
CA LEU A 437 -9.45 8.57 -24.99
C LEU A 437 -10.05 8.80 -23.61
N HIS A 438 -10.89 9.82 -23.46
CA HIS A 438 -11.47 10.26 -22.21
C HIS A 438 -13.00 10.24 -22.27
N PRO A 439 -13.63 9.06 -22.35
CA PRO A 439 -15.08 9.02 -22.43
C PRO A 439 -15.72 9.64 -21.17
N GLY A 440 -16.95 10.13 -21.33
CA GLY A 440 -17.64 10.95 -20.34
C GLY A 440 -18.12 10.20 -19.07
N LEU A 441 -19.18 10.72 -18.47
CA LEU A 441 -19.69 10.30 -17.17
C LEU A 441 -19.97 8.79 -17.03
N SER A 442 -20.64 8.19 -18.01
CA SER A 442 -21.08 6.79 -17.95
C SER A 442 -19.90 5.82 -17.87
N PHE A 443 -18.84 6.09 -18.62
CA PHE A 443 -17.58 5.37 -18.58
C PHE A 443 -16.91 5.44 -17.21
N HIS A 444 -16.80 6.63 -16.63
CA HIS A 444 -16.30 6.81 -15.26
C HIS A 444 -17.12 6.04 -14.23
N THR A 445 -18.43 6.03 -14.39
CA THR A 445 -19.35 5.27 -13.54
C THR A 445 -19.12 3.75 -13.70
N GLY A 446 -18.93 3.29 -14.94
CA GLY A 446 -18.65 1.90 -15.25
C GLY A 446 -17.36 1.39 -14.61
N ILE A 447 -16.27 2.17 -14.67
CA ILE A 447 -14.99 1.83 -14.01
C ILE A 447 -15.20 1.63 -12.51
N SER A 448 -15.89 2.56 -11.85
CA SER A 448 -16.16 2.47 -10.40
C SER A 448 -16.98 1.23 -10.05
N TRP A 449 -17.97 0.85 -10.88
CA TRP A 449 -18.79 -0.34 -10.66
C TRP A 449 -17.99 -1.63 -10.82
N VAL A 450 -17.16 -1.71 -11.86
CA VAL A 450 -16.28 -2.87 -12.08
C VAL A 450 -15.33 -3.03 -10.89
N LEU A 451 -14.68 -1.97 -10.42
CA LEU A 451 -13.82 -2.06 -9.25
C LEU A 451 -14.57 -2.42 -7.96
N ALA A 452 -15.73 -1.81 -7.72
CA ALA A 452 -16.55 -2.12 -6.54
C ALA A 452 -17.01 -3.59 -6.55
N TYR A 453 -17.46 -4.12 -7.71
CA TYR A 453 -17.79 -5.54 -7.87
C TYR A 453 -16.62 -6.44 -7.47
N ASN A 454 -15.45 -6.13 -8.00
CA ASN A 454 -14.25 -6.95 -7.83
C ASN A 454 -13.70 -6.93 -6.41
N LEU A 455 -13.70 -5.77 -5.75
CA LEU A 455 -13.38 -5.68 -4.33
C LEU A 455 -14.34 -6.51 -3.49
N LEU A 456 -15.65 -6.42 -3.76
CA LEU A 456 -16.64 -7.21 -3.05
C LEU A 456 -16.50 -8.71 -3.31
N SER A 457 -16.22 -9.11 -4.55
CA SER A 457 -15.93 -10.51 -4.88
C SER A 457 -14.71 -11.00 -4.11
N GLY A 458 -13.64 -10.22 -4.07
CA GLY A 458 -12.44 -10.56 -3.30
C GLY A 458 -12.71 -10.66 -1.79
N LEU A 459 -13.59 -9.82 -1.22
CA LEU A 459 -13.98 -9.95 0.19
C LEU A 459 -14.67 -11.30 0.47
N LEU A 460 -15.37 -11.87 -0.52
CA LEU A 460 -15.93 -13.20 -0.40
C LEU A 460 -14.84 -14.27 -0.46
N ASP A 461 -13.87 -14.12 -1.36
CA ASP A 461 -12.72 -15.02 -1.41
C ASP A 461 -11.92 -14.97 -0.09
N GLY A 462 -11.89 -13.82 0.59
CA GLY A 462 -11.33 -13.65 1.93
C GLY A 462 -11.96 -14.54 3.00
N CYS A 463 -13.21 -14.97 2.83
CA CYS A 463 -13.85 -15.96 3.72
C CYS A 463 -13.18 -17.34 3.66
N ASP A 464 -12.58 -17.68 2.52
CA ASP A 464 -11.91 -18.96 2.31
C ASP A 464 -10.46 -18.94 2.83
N ALA A 465 -9.95 -17.78 3.27
CA ALA A 465 -8.60 -17.61 3.80
C ALA A 465 -8.24 -18.62 4.89
N LYS A 466 -9.17 -18.95 5.80
CA LYS A 466 -8.98 -19.93 6.88
C LYS A 466 -8.68 -21.34 6.39
N THR A 467 -9.09 -21.66 5.16
CA THR A 467 -8.86 -22.98 4.54
C THR A 467 -7.58 -23.03 3.72
N MET A 468 -6.94 -21.88 3.50
CA MET A 468 -5.72 -21.80 2.71
C MET A 468 -4.54 -22.43 3.45
N PRO A 469 -3.64 -23.12 2.73
CA PRO A 469 -2.30 -23.40 3.24
C PRO A 469 -1.65 -22.08 3.69
N HIS A 470 -0.85 -22.11 4.76
CA HIS A 470 -0.16 -20.93 5.31
C HIS A 470 -1.05 -19.91 6.03
N HIS A 471 -2.35 -20.17 6.24
CA HIS A 471 -3.20 -19.26 7.05
C HIS A 471 -2.64 -19.03 8.46
N ALA A 472 -2.06 -20.08 9.06
CA ALA A 472 -1.45 -20.07 10.37
C ALA A 472 0.00 -19.52 10.39
N ASP A 473 0.60 -19.25 9.23
CA ASP A 473 1.95 -18.71 9.15
C ASP A 473 1.97 -17.23 9.59
N PRO A 474 3.09 -16.72 10.10
CA PRO A 474 3.23 -15.29 10.38
C PRO A 474 3.22 -14.46 9.10
N GLU A 475 2.77 -13.20 9.19
CA GLU A 475 2.86 -12.26 8.07
C GLU A 475 4.31 -11.94 7.68
N PRO A 476 4.59 -11.69 6.38
CA PRO A 476 3.67 -11.78 5.24
C PRO A 476 3.46 -13.25 4.80
N ARG A 477 2.21 -13.70 4.79
CA ARG A 477 1.79 -15.07 4.45
C ARG A 477 1.80 -15.33 2.95
N VAL A 478 1.61 -14.29 2.14
CA VAL A 478 1.64 -14.36 0.67
C VAL A 478 3.04 -14.40 0.05
N GLY A 479 4.08 -14.43 0.90
CA GLY A 479 5.47 -14.49 0.49
C GLY A 479 6.04 -13.15 0.02
N PHE A 480 7.28 -13.19 -0.46
CA PHE A 480 8.00 -12.00 -0.94
C PHE A 480 7.98 -11.89 -2.46
N VAL A 481 8.06 -10.65 -2.92
CA VAL A 481 8.06 -10.25 -4.33
C VAL A 481 9.19 -10.92 -5.11
N LYS A 482 8.87 -11.47 -6.29
CA LYS A 482 9.86 -12.05 -7.22
C LYS A 482 10.76 -10.97 -7.84
N PRO A 483 11.96 -11.32 -8.36
CA PRO A 483 12.77 -10.37 -9.13
C PRO A 483 11.99 -9.86 -10.36
N LEU A 484 12.34 -8.68 -10.87
CA LEU A 484 11.70 -8.12 -12.05
C LEU A 484 11.91 -9.04 -13.25
N LEU A 485 10.84 -9.36 -13.97
CA LEU A 485 10.93 -10.07 -15.24
C LEU A 485 11.41 -9.10 -16.31
N THR A 486 12.69 -9.20 -16.67
CA THR A 486 13.32 -8.42 -17.74
C THR A 486 13.91 -9.37 -18.78
N GLU A 487 14.23 -8.87 -19.97
CA GLU A 487 14.92 -9.66 -21.01
C GLU A 487 16.25 -10.28 -20.52
N GLN A 488 16.89 -9.71 -19.49
CA GLN A 488 18.17 -10.18 -18.96
C GLN A 488 18.02 -11.19 -17.80
N LEU A 489 16.81 -11.37 -17.25
CA LEU A 489 16.59 -12.33 -16.16
C LEU A 489 16.69 -13.76 -16.69
N LYS A 490 17.72 -14.50 -16.25
CA LYS A 490 17.88 -15.91 -16.60
C LYS A 490 17.13 -16.80 -15.63
N GLY A 491 16.58 -17.90 -16.13
CA GLY A 491 15.87 -18.88 -15.30
C GLY A 491 16.66 -19.41 -14.09
N GLY A 492 17.97 -19.58 -14.25
CA GLY A 492 18.87 -20.02 -13.17
C GLY A 492 19.08 -19.00 -12.05
N ASP A 493 18.89 -17.71 -12.34
CA ASP A 493 19.15 -16.62 -11.38
C ASP A 493 17.94 -16.34 -10.48
N ILE A 494 16.73 -16.74 -10.91
CA ILE A 494 15.46 -16.47 -10.22
C ILE A 494 15.51 -16.94 -8.77
N HIS A 495 15.92 -18.19 -8.54
CA HIS A 495 15.92 -18.78 -7.20
C HIS A 495 16.88 -18.03 -6.26
N HIS A 496 18.08 -17.68 -6.76
CA HIS A 496 19.07 -16.94 -5.98
C HIS A 496 18.58 -15.54 -5.64
N GLN A 497 18.13 -14.77 -6.64
CA GLN A 497 17.67 -13.39 -6.42
C GLN A 497 16.42 -13.33 -5.52
N TRP A 498 15.50 -14.30 -5.67
CA TRP A 498 14.30 -14.37 -4.86
C TRP A 498 14.60 -14.77 -3.40
N ASN A 499 15.47 -15.75 -3.18
CA ASN A 499 15.90 -16.12 -1.82
C ASN A 499 16.62 -14.96 -1.13
N GLU A 500 17.47 -14.24 -1.85
CA GLU A 500 18.20 -13.09 -1.30
C GLU A 500 17.23 -11.96 -0.92
N THR A 501 16.32 -11.59 -1.82
CA THR A 501 15.27 -10.58 -1.53
C THR A 501 14.41 -11.01 -0.35
N SER A 502 14.04 -12.29 -0.28
CA SER A 502 13.25 -12.86 0.82
C SER A 502 14.01 -12.80 2.15
N ARG A 503 15.30 -13.10 2.14
CA ARG A 503 16.17 -13.05 3.32
C ARG A 503 16.29 -11.62 3.84
N GLN A 504 16.60 -10.67 2.95
CA GLN A 504 16.70 -9.24 3.31
C GLN A 504 15.39 -8.72 3.90
N LYS A 505 14.24 -9.06 3.32
CA LYS A 505 12.94 -8.64 3.86
C LYS A 505 12.63 -9.28 5.22
N LYS A 506 12.96 -10.56 5.42
CA LYS A 506 12.84 -11.21 6.75
C LYS A 506 13.71 -10.49 7.78
N GLU A 507 14.94 -10.14 7.43
CA GLU A 507 15.85 -9.38 8.29
C GLU A 507 15.27 -8.01 8.66
N VAL A 508 14.66 -7.28 7.70
CA VAL A 508 13.94 -6.01 7.97
C VAL A 508 12.78 -6.23 8.95
N CYS A 509 11.98 -7.29 8.76
CA CYS A 509 10.84 -7.57 9.62
C CYS A 509 11.22 -8.05 11.02
N GLN A 510 12.39 -8.66 11.18
CA GLN A 510 12.90 -9.12 12.49
C GLN A 510 13.70 -8.03 13.22
N GLY A 511 14.47 -7.22 12.48
CA GLY A 511 15.41 -6.24 13.03
C GLY A 511 14.80 -4.89 13.36
N GLY A 512 13.57 -4.61 12.91
CA GLY A 512 12.87 -3.34 13.14
C GLY A 512 13.50 -2.12 12.45
N ASN A 513 14.64 -2.27 11.77
CA ASN A 513 15.30 -1.20 11.04
C ASN A 513 14.70 -1.06 9.63
N THR A 514 13.51 -0.47 9.55
CA THR A 514 12.85 -0.18 8.27
C THR A 514 13.55 0.91 7.45
N ASP A 515 14.40 1.72 8.09
CA ASP A 515 15.00 2.90 7.46
C ASP A 515 16.07 2.54 6.43
N ALA A 516 16.70 1.37 6.57
CA ALA A 516 17.79 0.89 5.72
C ALA A 516 17.40 0.72 4.24
N MET A 517 16.10 0.60 3.91
CA MET A 517 15.60 0.44 2.54
C MET A 517 14.90 1.69 2.00
N THR A 518 14.90 2.80 2.74
CA THR A 518 14.17 3.99 2.34
C THR A 518 15.05 4.94 1.54
N THR A 519 14.61 5.28 0.33
CA THR A 519 15.16 6.40 -0.43
C THR A 519 14.90 7.68 0.36
N THR A 520 15.97 8.39 0.72
CA THR A 520 15.86 9.70 1.38
C THR A 520 16.20 10.80 0.40
N CYS A 521 15.47 11.92 0.45
CA CYS A 521 15.71 13.07 -0.42
C CYS A 521 15.94 14.32 0.42
N VAL A 522 17.05 15.00 0.18
CA VAL A 522 17.37 16.28 0.85
C VAL A 522 16.56 17.45 0.29
N TYR A 523 16.06 17.29 -0.94
CA TYR A 523 15.19 18.24 -1.61
C TYR A 523 14.29 17.48 -2.58
N LYS A 524 12.99 17.80 -2.57
CA LYS A 524 12.04 17.28 -3.54
C LYS A 524 10.84 18.21 -3.72
N TRP A 525 10.37 18.32 -4.95
CA TRP A 525 9.04 18.84 -5.27
C TRP A 525 8.51 18.20 -6.54
N VAL A 526 7.19 18.07 -6.63
CA VAL A 526 6.48 17.65 -7.84
C VAL A 526 5.26 18.52 -8.02
N ALA A 527 5.12 19.13 -9.19
CA ALA A 527 3.97 19.95 -9.51
C ALA A 527 2.68 19.14 -9.52
N ALA A 528 1.59 19.82 -9.16
CA ALA A 528 0.26 19.22 -8.98
C ALA A 528 0.17 18.17 -7.86
N GLN A 529 1.28 17.90 -7.16
CA GLN A 529 1.35 17.05 -5.97
C GLN A 529 2.05 17.77 -4.81
N GLN A 530 2.11 17.11 -3.65
CA GLN A 530 2.87 17.48 -2.46
C GLN A 530 2.82 18.97 -2.06
N SER A 531 3.84 19.71 -2.48
CA SER A 531 4.26 21.05 -2.05
C SER A 531 4.05 22.13 -3.12
N ALA A 532 3.54 21.75 -4.30
CA ALA A 532 3.48 22.60 -5.49
C ALA A 532 2.13 22.46 -6.23
N ARG A 533 1.04 22.59 -5.46
CA ARG A 533 -0.36 22.57 -5.90
C ARG A 533 -0.83 23.91 -6.47
N SER A 534 -0.02 24.95 -6.48
CA SER A 534 -0.31 26.20 -7.19
C SER A 534 0.91 26.69 -7.98
N LYS A 535 0.72 27.68 -8.86
CA LYS A 535 1.84 28.33 -9.57
C LYS A 535 2.81 28.94 -8.55
N GLU A 536 2.27 29.57 -7.52
CA GLU A 536 2.99 30.24 -6.44
C GLU A 536 3.76 29.22 -5.60
N GLU A 537 3.16 28.06 -5.34
CA GLU A 537 3.83 26.98 -4.63
C GLU A 537 4.96 26.33 -5.46
N VAL A 538 4.79 26.15 -6.77
CA VAL A 538 5.91 25.76 -7.67
C VAL A 538 7.02 26.80 -7.62
N HIS A 539 6.68 28.08 -7.74
CA HIS A 539 7.67 29.16 -7.69
C HIS A 539 8.42 29.14 -6.36
N LYS A 540 7.71 29.05 -5.24
CA LYS A 540 8.29 28.98 -3.89
C LYS A 540 9.22 27.78 -3.72
N ALA A 541 8.82 26.60 -4.21
CA ALA A 541 9.63 25.38 -4.10
C ALA A 541 10.97 25.51 -4.85
N VAL A 542 10.97 26.14 -6.02
CA VAL A 542 12.21 26.34 -6.81
C VAL A 542 13.02 27.52 -6.26
N SER A 543 12.39 28.68 -6.04
CA SER A 543 13.09 29.90 -5.64
C SER A 543 13.70 29.84 -4.25
N SER A 544 13.22 28.96 -3.36
CA SER A 544 13.82 28.78 -2.03
C SER A 544 15.24 28.19 -2.05
N VAL A 545 15.63 27.57 -3.17
CA VAL A 545 16.95 26.92 -3.34
C VAL A 545 17.66 27.35 -4.63
N ALA A 546 17.05 28.24 -5.42
CA ALA A 546 17.64 28.71 -6.65
C ALA A 546 18.59 29.87 -6.39
N THR A 547 19.82 29.77 -6.90
CA THR A 547 20.82 30.85 -6.84
C THR A 547 20.85 31.70 -8.09
N ASN A 548 20.32 31.18 -9.21
CA ASN A 548 20.18 31.91 -10.45
C ASN A 548 18.86 31.53 -11.15
N ILE A 549 18.13 32.51 -11.70
CA ILE A 549 16.92 32.32 -12.49
C ILE A 549 16.89 33.34 -13.63
N GLU A 550 17.17 32.90 -14.85
CA GLU A 550 17.15 33.72 -16.06
C GLU A 550 16.23 33.10 -17.11
N GLY A 551 15.11 33.77 -17.40
CA GLY A 551 14.17 33.31 -18.43
C GLY A 551 13.34 32.07 -18.05
N TRP A 552 13.28 31.71 -16.77
CA TRP A 552 12.40 30.68 -16.23
C TRP A 552 11.36 31.26 -15.27
N GLU A 553 10.14 30.72 -15.31
CA GLU A 553 9.09 31.09 -14.36
C GLU A 553 8.21 29.90 -13.99
N ALA A 554 7.45 30.02 -12.91
CA ALA A 554 6.37 29.10 -12.64
C ALA A 554 5.21 29.39 -13.60
N TYR A 555 4.77 28.36 -14.31
CA TYR A 555 3.70 28.42 -15.28
C TYR A 555 2.54 27.52 -14.87
N GLY A 556 1.32 28.00 -15.02
CA GLY A 556 0.10 27.23 -14.77
C GLY A 556 -1.11 28.13 -14.97
N ASN A 557 -1.86 27.93 -16.05
CA ASN A 557 -3.05 28.74 -16.33
C ASN A 557 -4.27 28.17 -15.60
N PRO A 558 -5.07 29.01 -14.89
CA PRO A 558 -6.21 28.52 -14.14
C PRO A 558 -7.34 27.94 -15.02
N VAL A 559 -7.41 28.28 -16.31
CA VAL A 559 -8.67 28.14 -17.07
C VAL A 559 -8.78 26.90 -17.97
N ARG A 560 -7.70 26.43 -18.64
CA ARG A 560 -7.84 25.37 -19.68
C ARG A 560 -7.12 24.05 -19.43
N LYS A 561 -5.90 24.03 -18.88
CA LYS A 561 -5.20 22.79 -18.45
C LYS A 561 -4.23 23.17 -17.32
N PRO A 562 -4.49 22.84 -16.05
CA PRO A 562 -3.72 23.32 -14.90
C PRO A 562 -2.41 22.54 -14.74
N ARG A 563 -1.66 22.33 -15.84
CA ARG A 563 -0.31 21.78 -15.74
C ARG A 563 0.55 22.89 -15.16
N ARG A 564 0.78 22.78 -13.86
CA ARG A 564 1.68 23.63 -13.09
C ARG A 564 3.08 23.09 -13.36
N THR A 565 4.00 23.94 -13.78
CA THR A 565 5.34 23.54 -14.23
C THR A 565 6.31 24.68 -13.96
N TRP A 566 7.59 24.37 -13.87
CA TRP A 566 8.66 25.35 -13.98
C TRP A 566 9.08 25.41 -15.45
N ARG A 567 8.90 26.57 -16.09
CA ARG A 567 8.91 26.71 -17.55
C ARG A 567 9.95 27.72 -18.03
N ALA A 568 10.73 27.34 -19.05
CA ALA A 568 11.54 28.27 -19.82
C ALA A 568 10.66 29.10 -20.77
N LEU A 569 10.93 30.41 -20.84
CA LEU A 569 10.19 31.38 -21.65
C LEU A 569 10.95 31.84 -22.90
N GLN A 570 12.27 31.65 -22.93
CA GLN A 570 13.14 32.16 -23.99
C GLN A 570 14.31 31.20 -24.25
N GLU A 571 14.95 31.38 -25.41
CA GLU A 571 16.18 30.67 -25.78
C GLU A 571 17.30 30.98 -24.79
N ASN A 572 18.20 30.03 -24.55
CA ASN A 572 19.30 30.17 -23.58
C ASN A 572 18.87 30.45 -22.14
N ALA A 573 17.59 30.25 -21.79
CA ALA A 573 17.12 30.40 -20.41
C ALA A 573 17.88 29.44 -19.48
N THR A 574 18.32 29.93 -18.33
CA THR A 574 19.06 29.16 -17.34
C THR A 574 18.47 29.29 -15.94
N PHE A 575 18.58 28.24 -15.14
CA PHE A 575 18.43 28.38 -13.69
C PHE A 575 19.35 27.40 -12.97
N THR A 576 19.74 27.74 -11.75
CA THR A 576 20.62 26.90 -10.92
C THR A 576 19.98 26.69 -9.57
N ILE A 577 19.85 25.42 -9.17
CA ILE A 577 19.50 25.03 -7.80
C ILE A 577 20.80 24.70 -7.08
N GLN A 578 20.97 25.22 -5.87
CA GLN A 578 22.10 24.91 -4.99
C GLN A 578 21.59 24.56 -3.61
N LEU A 579 22.06 23.44 -3.08
CA LEU A 579 21.79 22.95 -1.73
C LEU A 579 23.12 22.91 -0.99
N ASP A 580 23.26 23.77 0.00
CA ASP A 580 24.44 23.83 0.85
C ASP A 580 24.26 23.01 2.12
N ASN A 581 25.34 22.37 2.58
CA ASN A 581 25.34 21.58 3.81
C ASN A 581 24.19 20.55 3.86
N ILE A 582 24.14 19.67 2.86
CA ILE A 582 23.05 18.69 2.69
C ILE A 582 22.89 17.79 3.93
N GLU A 583 21.65 17.53 4.35
CA GLU A 583 21.35 16.85 5.62
C GLU A 583 21.57 15.33 5.59
N SER A 584 21.62 14.75 4.39
CA SER A 584 21.86 13.33 4.15
C SER A 584 22.62 13.14 2.84
N ASP A 585 23.15 11.94 2.61
CA ASP A 585 23.87 11.66 1.38
C ASP A 585 22.99 11.84 0.13
N VAL A 586 23.62 12.10 -1.02
CA VAL A 586 22.94 12.19 -2.32
C VAL A 586 23.80 11.50 -3.38
N ASN A 587 23.21 10.55 -4.10
CA ASN A 587 23.87 9.85 -5.21
C ASN A 587 23.08 9.96 -6.52
N GLN A 588 21.93 10.64 -6.52
CA GLN A 588 21.06 10.72 -7.67
C GLN A 588 20.28 12.03 -7.73
N LEU A 589 20.13 12.57 -8.95
CA LEU A 589 19.18 13.62 -9.29
C LEU A 589 18.04 13.00 -10.12
N VAL A 590 16.81 13.26 -9.72
CA VAL A 590 15.61 12.86 -10.45
C VAL A 590 14.93 14.10 -11.01
N LEU A 591 14.63 14.06 -12.30
CA LEU A 591 13.92 15.11 -13.00
C LEU A 591 12.65 14.56 -13.62
N LEU A 592 11.51 15.12 -13.24
CA LEU A 592 10.26 14.94 -13.96
C LEU A 592 10.09 16.12 -14.91
N TYR A 593 9.87 15.86 -16.19
CA TYR A 593 9.74 16.90 -17.20
C TYR A 593 8.70 16.54 -18.25
N LEU A 594 8.22 17.55 -18.97
CA LEU A 594 7.24 17.35 -20.04
C LEU A 594 7.96 17.27 -21.38
N ARG A 595 7.57 16.27 -22.19
CA ARG A 595 7.74 16.36 -23.63
C ARG A 595 6.41 16.71 -24.28
N SER A 596 6.45 17.50 -25.33
CA SER A 596 5.25 17.98 -26.00
C SER A 596 5.50 18.20 -27.49
N TYR A 597 4.44 18.62 -28.18
CA TYR A 597 4.36 18.79 -29.61
C TYR A 597 3.99 20.23 -29.98
N GLY A 598 4.12 20.54 -31.27
CA GLY A 598 3.79 21.84 -31.85
C GLY A 598 5.00 22.77 -31.98
N PRO A 599 4.82 23.94 -32.63
CA PRO A 599 5.93 24.79 -33.08
C PRO A 599 6.87 25.26 -31.96
N ASN A 600 6.35 25.46 -30.75
CA ASN A 600 7.14 25.90 -29.60
C ASN A 600 8.04 24.82 -29.00
N TRP A 601 7.82 23.55 -29.39
CA TRP A 601 8.53 22.39 -28.85
C TRP A 601 9.52 21.80 -29.85
N VAL A 602 9.62 22.34 -31.07
CA VAL A 602 10.57 21.87 -32.07
C VAL A 602 12.00 22.05 -31.58
N ASP A 603 12.81 20.98 -31.70
CA ASP A 603 14.23 20.94 -31.33
C ASP A 603 14.55 21.41 -29.90
N VAL A 604 13.59 21.35 -28.99
CA VAL A 604 13.80 21.74 -27.60
C VAL A 604 14.79 20.77 -26.94
N LYS A 605 15.90 21.31 -26.43
CA LYS A 605 16.92 20.56 -25.71
C LYS A 605 17.34 21.29 -24.44
N LEU A 606 17.35 20.56 -23.32
CA LEU A 606 17.81 21.04 -22.02
C LEU A 606 19.08 20.28 -21.61
N THR A 607 20.13 21.00 -21.28
CA THR A 607 21.32 20.41 -20.64
C THR A 607 21.23 20.59 -19.14
N VAL A 608 21.50 19.54 -18.39
CA VAL A 608 21.55 19.54 -16.93
C VAL A 608 22.96 19.16 -16.50
N VAL A 609 23.67 20.10 -15.87
CA VAL A 609 25.01 19.87 -15.31
C VAL A 609 24.89 19.79 -13.80
N VAL A 610 25.37 18.68 -13.21
CA VAL A 610 25.36 18.48 -11.75
C VAL A 610 26.79 18.55 -11.24
N GLU A 611 27.00 19.38 -10.23
CA GLU A 611 28.29 19.60 -9.59
C GLU A 611 28.19 19.45 -8.07
N GLY A 612 29.27 19.03 -7.44
CA GLY A 612 29.35 18.88 -5.99
C GLY A 612 30.60 19.54 -5.43
N SER A 613 30.52 19.96 -4.17
CA SER A 613 31.66 20.42 -3.39
C SER A 613 31.68 19.69 -2.05
N ALA A 614 32.84 19.14 -1.69
CA ALA A 614 33.02 18.52 -0.38
C ALA A 614 32.97 19.58 0.74
N PRO A 615 32.75 19.19 2.01
CA PRO A 615 32.86 20.13 3.12
C PRO A 615 34.21 20.85 3.07
N SER A 616 34.19 22.18 3.10
CA SER A 616 35.38 23.05 3.05
C SER A 616 36.16 23.09 1.72
N ALA A 617 35.69 22.46 0.65
CA ALA A 617 36.31 22.62 -0.67
C ALA A 617 35.87 23.93 -1.34
N GLU A 618 36.84 24.67 -1.90
CA GLU A 618 36.59 25.93 -2.62
C GLU A 618 36.13 25.69 -4.07
N SER A 619 36.39 24.51 -4.63
CA SER A 619 36.11 24.16 -6.03
C SER A 619 34.91 23.22 -6.18
N TRP A 620 34.12 23.45 -7.22
CA TRP A 620 33.04 22.56 -7.64
C TRP A 620 33.55 21.51 -8.64
N GLU A 621 33.23 20.24 -8.39
CA GLU A 621 33.54 19.12 -9.28
C GLU A 621 32.29 18.71 -10.09
N LYS A 622 32.44 18.50 -11.41
CA LYS A 622 31.35 18.02 -12.27
C LYS A 622 31.07 16.53 -12.08
N LEU A 623 29.95 16.24 -11.42
CA LEU A 623 29.49 14.89 -11.11
C LEU A 623 28.76 14.22 -12.27
N ASN A 624 27.97 14.95 -13.04
CA ASN A 624 27.27 14.42 -14.21
C ASN A 624 26.84 15.52 -15.20
N GLU A 625 26.50 15.14 -16.42
CA GLU A 625 25.83 15.97 -17.41
C GLU A 625 24.82 15.12 -18.20
N ALA A 626 23.60 15.64 -18.34
CA ALA A 626 22.55 14.99 -19.11
C ALA A 626 21.95 15.95 -20.13
N LEU A 627 21.76 15.47 -21.37
CA LEU A 627 20.98 16.14 -22.39
C LEU A 627 19.57 15.55 -22.43
N LEU A 628 18.57 16.42 -22.39
CA LEU A 628 17.16 16.07 -22.39
C LEU A 628 16.46 16.67 -23.59
N ILE A 629 15.66 15.85 -24.26
CA ILE A 629 14.87 16.26 -25.40
C ILE A 629 13.46 16.58 -24.89
N GLY A 630 13.00 17.82 -25.12
CA GLY A 630 11.67 18.29 -24.72
C GLY A 630 10.59 18.07 -25.79
N SER A 631 10.98 17.59 -26.97
CA SER A 631 10.08 17.35 -28.10
C SER A 631 9.75 15.87 -28.26
N HIS A 632 8.59 15.58 -28.86
CA HIS A 632 8.26 14.25 -29.37
C HIS A 632 7.23 14.36 -30.51
N ASN A 633 7.02 13.25 -31.24
CA ASN A 633 6.06 13.18 -32.34
C ASN A 633 4.63 12.81 -31.92
N SER A 634 4.35 12.60 -30.63
CA SER A 634 2.99 12.35 -30.13
C SER A 634 2.11 13.59 -30.20
N GLU A 635 0.82 13.43 -30.48
CA GLU A 635 -0.20 14.49 -30.52
C GLU A 635 -0.65 14.97 -29.14
N THR A 636 -0.03 14.48 -28.07
CA THR A 636 -0.38 14.83 -26.69
C THR A 636 0.88 15.01 -25.87
N SER A 637 0.89 15.97 -24.92
CA SER A 637 2.04 16.18 -24.06
C SER A 637 2.11 15.12 -22.94
N VAL A 638 3.26 14.48 -22.79
CA VAL A 638 3.50 13.35 -21.88
C VAL A 638 4.61 13.69 -20.87
N ASN A 639 4.45 13.24 -19.63
CA ASN A 639 5.45 13.38 -18.58
C ASN A 639 6.51 12.28 -18.72
N TYR A 640 7.77 12.67 -18.57
CA TYR A 640 8.94 11.78 -18.58
C TYR A 640 9.70 11.93 -17.26
N SER A 641 10.35 10.85 -16.85
CA SER A 641 11.29 10.84 -15.74
C SER A 641 12.71 10.62 -16.28
N LYS A 642 13.68 11.41 -15.80
CA LYS A 642 15.10 11.16 -15.98
C LYS A 642 15.74 10.99 -14.61
N LYS A 643 16.38 9.84 -14.42
CA LYS A 643 17.30 9.57 -13.31
C LYS A 643 18.73 9.85 -13.76
N ILE A 644 19.46 10.66 -13.01
CA ILE A 644 20.84 11.06 -13.27
C ILE A 644 21.69 10.56 -12.09
N ASN A 645 22.40 9.46 -12.30
CA ASN A 645 23.28 8.87 -11.28
C ASN A 645 24.57 9.68 -11.17
N LEU A 646 24.94 10.12 -9.97
CA LEU A 646 26.15 10.91 -9.76
C LEU A 646 27.38 10.00 -9.82
N LYS A 647 28.50 10.49 -10.37
CA LYS A 647 29.78 9.74 -10.39
C LYS A 647 30.31 9.42 -8.99
N LYS A 648 29.92 10.22 -8.00
CA LYS A 648 30.32 10.09 -6.59
C LYS A 648 29.11 10.41 -5.71
N VAL A 649 29.02 9.71 -4.58
CA VAL A 649 28.06 10.02 -3.51
C VAL A 649 28.49 11.30 -2.81
N MET A 650 27.60 12.28 -2.76
CA MET A 650 27.78 13.49 -1.96
C MET A 650 27.38 13.18 -0.53
N GLU A 651 28.34 13.24 0.40
CA GLU A 651 28.11 12.91 1.81
C GLU A 651 27.40 14.05 2.53
N LYS A 652 26.70 13.73 3.63
CA LYS A 652 26.14 14.72 4.56
C LYS A 652 27.15 15.85 4.86
N GLY A 653 26.68 17.08 4.77
CA GLY A 653 27.48 18.30 4.98
C GLY A 653 28.15 18.86 3.72
N SER A 654 28.14 18.11 2.61
CA SER A 654 28.58 18.61 1.30
C SER A 654 27.61 19.65 0.72
N SER A 655 28.02 20.32 -0.35
CA SER A 655 27.13 21.12 -1.20
C SER A 655 26.93 20.44 -2.55
N ILE A 656 25.73 20.58 -3.12
CA ILE A 656 25.40 20.11 -4.48
C ILE A 656 24.68 21.21 -5.24
N ARG A 657 24.99 21.38 -6.53
CA ARG A 657 24.26 22.27 -7.42
C ARG A 657 23.93 21.60 -8.73
N ALA A 658 22.79 21.96 -9.30
CA ALA A 658 22.41 21.57 -10.66
C ALA A 658 22.04 22.81 -11.47
N THR A 659 22.70 22.97 -12.61
CA THR A 659 22.45 24.05 -13.57
C THR A 659 21.70 23.50 -14.76
N PHE A 660 20.56 24.11 -15.07
CA PHE A 660 19.66 23.73 -16.14
C PHE A 660 19.73 24.81 -17.22
N SER A 661 20.18 24.45 -18.42
CA SER A 661 20.39 25.40 -19.53
C SER A 661 19.61 24.95 -20.76
N LEU A 662 18.70 25.81 -21.22
CA LEU A 662 17.96 25.55 -22.46
C LEU A 662 18.88 25.84 -23.66
N VAL A 663 19.51 24.80 -24.20
CA VAL A 663 20.51 24.93 -25.29
C VAL A 663 19.89 24.96 -26.69
N ALA A 664 18.62 24.57 -26.82
CA ALA A 664 17.87 24.71 -28.07
C ALA A 664 16.36 24.79 -27.81
N GLY A 665 15.64 25.43 -28.73
CA GLY A 665 14.21 25.68 -28.65
C GLY A 665 13.83 26.79 -27.65
N ARG A 666 12.54 26.99 -27.41
CA ARG A 666 12.01 28.14 -26.64
C ARG A 666 11.28 27.77 -25.35
N VAL A 667 10.77 26.55 -25.27
CA VAL A 667 9.92 26.11 -24.16
C VAL A 667 10.36 24.75 -23.69
N PHE A 668 10.75 24.65 -22.42
CA PHE A 668 10.92 23.39 -21.71
C PHE A 668 10.17 23.48 -20.39
N GLN A 669 9.57 22.38 -19.95
CA GLN A 669 8.82 22.34 -18.69
C GLN A 669 9.35 21.24 -17.78
N VAL A 670 9.75 21.64 -16.59
CA VAL A 670 10.11 20.77 -15.48
C VAL A 670 8.91 20.67 -14.54
N ASN A 671 8.52 19.45 -14.23
CA ASN A 671 7.34 19.14 -13.42
C ASN A 671 7.73 18.59 -12.04
N GLY A 672 9.00 18.34 -11.79
CA GLY A 672 9.49 17.95 -10.48
C GLY A 672 10.99 17.71 -10.47
N ILE A 673 11.61 17.93 -9.31
CA ILE A 673 13.05 17.74 -9.08
C ILE A 673 13.21 17.07 -7.73
N ALA A 674 14.11 16.09 -7.64
CA ALA A 674 14.52 15.51 -6.36
C ALA A 674 16.01 15.19 -6.32
N PHE A 675 16.67 15.50 -5.20
CA PHE A 675 18.05 15.09 -4.90
C PHE A 675 18.00 14.06 -3.79
N CYS A 676 18.40 12.83 -4.10
CA CYS A 676 18.14 11.70 -3.22
C CYS A 676 19.36 10.77 -3.07
N LYS A 677 19.36 10.05 -1.95
CA LYS A 677 20.11 8.81 -1.74
C LYS A 677 19.21 7.65 -2.16
N HIS A 678 19.48 7.09 -3.33
CA HIS A 678 18.88 5.85 -3.75
C HIS A 678 19.70 4.67 -3.22
N VAL A 679 19.02 3.70 -2.60
CA VAL A 679 19.61 2.53 -1.93
C VAL A 679 19.88 1.41 -2.92
#